data_AF-A0A961CK92-F1
#
_entry.id   AF-A0A961CK92-F1
#
_cell.length_a   1.000
_cell.length_b   1.000
_cell.length_c   1.000
_cell.angle_alpha   90.00
_cell.angle_beta   90.00
_cell.angle_gamma   90.00
#
_symmetry.space_group_name_H-M   'P 1'
#
loop_
_entity.id
_entity.type
_entity.pdbx_description
1 polymer ?
#
loop_
_entity_poly.entity_id
_entity_poly.type
_entity_poly.pdbx_seq_one_letter_code
_entity_poly.pdbx_strand_id
1 'polypeptide(L)'
;MAEPSSETSPAVGSRVGASRRWPWAQDRRGRAIELTTLCGLAIAQPVFAVMGENTAELVALQADGAALVLFAVGLVTVPPAVLWLLEEAVERVSPSALRVAHPVLLGVLFALFAAQLFGDVPAVPAVVVLAGAVGAGAAFVAMYRRWAPVRLWLRYLAVACVAFLVAFLVLSPVRRLILPPPVTVVAAPPEDRPDVVVLILDELPTLDLLRPDGSIDAERFPAFARMVSTSTWYRNSTTSAAWTVLAVPAIMTGRYPEDTLAPMTADHPDSLFTLLGGAYDLNVWESVTRICPSSLCPTGDDHPPLLRQVRGLAQLSGAILRQRTSPFEKVERRMQFDAAGPAPTRPDQFRAFVDSIQPGERPSLDLLHVGLPHQPYLTLPSGAAHDGPDTPPGLVDGNTWLHDLAAGAGHQAHLLAAQATDRLLGDLLDRLEATGQFDDAIVVVTADHGVAFDAALPYRAMTPETSDVVAYPPLFIKYPGQRSAAVSDVPAESVDIVPTIAEVVDIPIPWPVDGVSLLDESAVVGPQRFQPYWIDEVVPGPDGYAEIDAVPFDQRVARQRQVIDDVVDDRALFALPGGADLVGADVTDLDVVGEPVTATIGFAGADRTVRAGEPVPAFVLSGFDAPPDGSIAVAVDGRIALTGAAAVVDGQVSSFWGFLPEAALPAGDHRIELYVVTGAPGSEQLRPVTLRPRS
;
A
#
# COMPACT_ATOMS: atom_id res chain seq x y z
N MET A 1 4.51 75.99 70.92
CA MET A 1 5.91 76.16 71.38
C MET A 1 6.69 75.03 70.73
N ALA A 2 7.29 75.28 69.57
CA ALA A 2 8.68 75.77 69.37
C ALA A 2 9.70 74.61 69.34
N GLU A 3 10.17 74.29 68.13
CA GLU A 3 11.42 73.55 67.77
C GLU A 3 12.70 74.39 68.06
N PRO A 4 13.97 73.99 67.75
CA PRO A 4 14.58 72.70 67.27
C PRO A 4 15.89 72.30 68.02
N SER A 5 16.45 71.09 67.86
CA SER A 5 17.65 70.70 67.06
C SER A 5 18.36 69.56 67.85
N SER A 6 19.06 68.54 67.33
CA SER A 6 20.12 68.52 66.31
C SER A 6 20.35 67.11 65.71
N GLU A 7 20.93 67.12 64.50
CA GLU A 7 21.33 66.02 63.62
C GLU A 7 22.28 64.97 64.23
N THR A 8 22.21 63.74 63.69
CA THR A 8 23.38 63.00 63.17
C THR A 8 22.91 61.93 62.17
N SER A 9 23.46 61.97 60.95
CA SER A 9 23.42 60.89 59.95
C SER A 9 24.70 60.03 60.13
N PRO A 10 24.72 58.73 59.80
CA PRO A 10 24.89 58.38 58.39
C PRO A 10 24.23 57.06 57.93
N ALA A 11 24.13 56.96 56.60
CA ALA A 11 24.41 55.78 55.77
C ALA A 11 23.25 55.37 54.84
N VAL A 12 23.35 55.91 53.63
CA VAL A 12 22.70 55.43 52.41
C VAL A 12 23.13 53.99 52.15
N GLY A 13 22.23 53.05 52.43
CA GLY A 13 22.30 51.66 51.97
C GLY A 13 21.41 51.50 50.74
N SER A 14 22.01 51.61 49.56
CA SER A 14 21.40 51.31 48.27
C SER A 14 20.97 49.83 48.18
N ARG A 15 19.69 49.53 48.40
CA ARG A 15 19.08 48.29 47.88
C ARG A 15 18.68 48.50 46.43
N VAL A 16 19.68 48.56 45.55
CA VAL A 16 19.49 48.20 44.14
C VAL A 16 19.43 46.68 44.10
N GLY A 17 18.22 46.16 43.98
CA GLY A 17 17.99 44.72 43.95
C GLY A 17 16.55 44.34 43.61
N ALA A 18 15.81 45.21 42.91
CA ALA A 18 14.60 44.77 42.24
C ALA A 18 15.04 43.94 41.03
N SER A 19 15.26 42.64 41.25
CA SER A 19 15.25 41.66 40.17
C SER A 19 14.03 41.95 39.31
N ARG A 20 14.20 42.36 38.05
CA ARG A 20 13.13 42.41 37.05
C ARG A 20 12.60 40.98 36.90
N ARG A 21 11.70 40.58 37.79
CA ARG A 21 10.94 39.32 37.68
C ARG A 21 9.96 39.56 36.54
N TRP A 22 10.24 38.96 35.38
CA TRP A 22 9.29 38.91 34.27
C TRP A 22 8.08 38.08 34.73
N PRO A 23 6.89 38.68 34.94
CA PRO A 23 5.77 37.99 35.59
C PRO A 23 5.25 36.78 34.80
N TRP A 24 5.42 36.78 33.47
CA TRP A 24 4.99 35.68 32.60
C TRP A 24 5.78 34.38 32.82
N ALA A 25 7.04 34.45 33.28
CA ALA A 25 7.87 33.26 33.49
C ALA A 25 7.41 32.43 34.70
N GLN A 26 6.54 32.97 35.55
CA GLN A 26 5.95 32.26 36.70
C GLN A 26 4.52 31.77 36.42
N ASP A 27 3.94 32.17 35.28
CA ASP A 27 2.58 31.81 34.85
C ASP A 27 2.58 30.46 34.13
N ARG A 28 2.58 29.38 34.92
CA ARG A 28 2.57 27.99 34.41
C ARG A 28 1.41 27.72 33.46
N ARG A 29 0.21 28.24 33.78
CA ARG A 29 -0.99 28.04 32.95
C ARG A 29 -0.85 28.76 31.62
N GLY A 30 -0.37 30.00 31.64
CA GLY A 30 -0.08 30.76 30.43
C GLY A 30 0.87 30.03 29.48
N ARG A 31 1.99 29.49 29.98
CA ARG A 31 2.95 28.75 29.16
C ARG A 31 2.34 27.50 28.51
N ALA A 32 1.56 26.74 29.27
CA ALA A 32 0.89 25.55 28.74
C ALA A 32 -0.09 25.91 27.60
N ILE A 33 -0.86 27.00 27.74
CA ILE A 33 -1.78 27.49 26.70
C ILE A 33 -1.00 27.96 25.45
N GLU A 34 0.12 28.65 25.65
CA GLU A 34 0.97 29.14 24.56
C GLU A 34 1.59 27.99 23.76
N LEU A 35 2.08 26.95 24.44
CA LEU A 35 2.55 25.70 23.81
C LEU A 35 1.42 24.99 23.06
N THR A 36 0.24 24.86 23.68
CA THR A 36 -0.94 24.25 23.05
C THR A 36 -1.29 24.94 21.74
N THR A 37 -1.28 26.27 21.74
CA THR A 37 -1.59 27.07 20.55
C THR A 37 -0.63 26.80 19.39
N LEU A 38 0.68 26.87 19.65
CA LEU A 38 1.67 26.68 18.59
C LEU A 38 1.78 25.21 18.14
N CYS A 39 1.58 24.24 19.04
CA CYS A 39 1.43 22.85 18.64
C CYS A 39 0.18 22.66 17.76
N GLY A 40 -0.93 23.31 18.10
CA GLY A 40 -2.15 23.27 17.29
C GLY A 40 -1.92 23.78 15.86
N LEU A 41 -1.20 24.89 15.70
CA LEU A 41 -0.90 25.48 14.40
C LEU A 41 0.16 24.72 13.60
N ALA A 42 1.24 24.29 14.25
CA ALA A 42 2.39 23.68 13.57
C ALA A 42 2.24 22.17 13.35
N ILE A 43 1.36 21.50 14.10
CA ILE A 43 1.23 20.04 14.11
C ILE A 43 -0.22 19.62 13.81
N ALA A 44 -1.18 20.00 14.66
CA ALA A 44 -2.53 19.43 14.57
C ALA A 44 -3.29 19.90 13.33
N GLN A 45 -3.29 21.21 13.05
CA GLN A 45 -3.98 21.79 11.91
C GLN A 45 -3.52 21.23 10.55
N PRO A 46 -2.22 21.18 10.21
CA PRO A 46 -1.78 20.65 8.92
C PRO A 46 -2.09 19.16 8.76
N VAL A 47 -1.94 18.37 9.83
CA VAL A 47 -2.30 16.95 9.82
C VAL A 47 -3.80 16.76 9.59
N PHE A 48 -4.64 17.48 10.32
CA PHE A 48 -6.09 17.41 10.15
C PHE A 48 -6.58 17.91 8.79
N ALA A 49 -5.93 18.93 8.22
CA ALA A 49 -6.27 19.41 6.89
C ALA A 49 -6.03 18.33 5.83
N VAL A 50 -4.88 17.66 5.87
CA VAL A 50 -4.55 16.60 4.92
C VAL A 50 -5.42 15.36 5.14
N MET A 51 -5.49 14.83 6.37
CA MET A 51 -6.30 13.65 6.66
C MET A 51 -7.80 13.89 6.40
N GLY A 52 -8.29 15.11 6.65
CA GLY A 52 -9.69 15.46 6.43
C GLY A 52 -10.11 15.41 4.96
N GLU A 53 -9.17 15.62 4.04
CA GLU A 53 -9.40 15.57 2.59
C GLU A 53 -9.08 14.19 1.98
N ASN A 54 -8.43 13.29 2.73
CA ASN A 54 -7.97 11.98 2.27
C ASN A 54 -8.65 10.84 3.06
N THR A 55 -9.99 10.79 3.04
CA THR A 55 -10.76 9.77 3.78
C THR A 55 -10.53 8.35 3.30
N ALA A 56 -10.21 8.13 2.02
CA ALA A 56 -9.88 6.81 1.50
C ALA A 56 -8.68 6.18 2.20
N GLU A 57 -7.65 6.97 2.50
CA GLU A 57 -6.46 6.51 3.24
C GLU A 57 -6.79 6.08 4.68
N LEU A 58 -7.72 6.79 5.32
CA LEU A 58 -8.16 6.45 6.68
C LEU A 58 -8.94 5.13 6.70
N VAL A 59 -9.69 4.83 5.63
CA VAL A 59 -10.39 3.56 5.44
C VAL A 59 -9.39 2.43 5.23
N ALA A 60 -8.39 2.64 4.37
CA ALA A 60 -7.33 1.68 4.09
C ALA A 60 -6.49 1.31 5.32
N LEU A 61 -6.23 2.27 6.21
CA LEU A 61 -5.61 2.04 7.52
C LEU A 61 -6.49 1.25 8.50
N GLN A 62 -7.70 0.87 8.09
CA GLN A 62 -8.71 0.24 8.93
C GLN A 62 -8.93 1.03 10.24
N ALA A 63 -8.98 2.36 10.16
CA ALA A 63 -9.24 3.22 11.32
C ALA A 63 -10.76 3.36 11.58
N ASP A 64 -11.24 2.91 12.74
CA ASP A 64 -12.61 3.12 13.19
C ASP A 64 -12.85 4.52 13.80
N GLY A 65 -14.12 4.85 14.01
CA GLY A 65 -14.51 6.15 14.57
C GLY A 65 -13.93 6.42 15.96
N ALA A 66 -13.74 5.40 16.79
CA ALA A 66 -13.16 5.56 18.13
C ALA A 66 -11.66 5.83 18.05
N ALA A 67 -10.94 5.14 17.17
CA ALA A 67 -9.53 5.37 16.88
C ALA A 67 -9.29 6.78 16.36
N LEU A 68 -10.12 7.26 15.43
CA LEU A 68 -10.05 8.61 14.87
C LEU A 68 -10.27 9.69 15.92
N VAL A 69 -11.29 9.53 16.79
CA VAL A 69 -11.55 10.48 17.88
C VAL A 69 -10.41 10.47 18.89
N LEU A 70 -9.94 9.30 19.30
CA LEU A 70 -8.83 9.16 20.27
C LEU A 70 -7.54 9.76 19.72
N PHE A 71 -7.22 9.48 18.45
CA PHE A 71 -6.09 10.05 17.74
C PHE A 71 -6.20 11.57 17.66
N ALA A 72 -7.35 12.12 17.24
CA ALA A 72 -7.51 13.56 17.07
C ALA A 72 -7.40 14.31 18.40
N VAL A 73 -8.01 13.79 19.47
CA VAL A 73 -7.84 14.33 20.83
C VAL A 73 -6.38 14.21 21.28
N GLY A 74 -5.73 13.07 21.02
CA GLY A 74 -4.34 12.82 21.32
C GLY A 74 -3.39 13.80 20.62
N LEU A 75 -3.60 14.08 19.33
CA LEU A 75 -2.76 14.97 18.54
C LEU A 75 -2.80 16.42 19.05
N VAL A 76 -3.96 16.86 19.57
CA VAL A 76 -4.11 18.21 20.14
C VAL A 76 -3.57 18.30 21.57
N THR A 77 -3.53 17.20 22.32
CA THR A 77 -3.22 17.21 23.77
C THR A 77 -1.83 16.69 24.12
N VAL A 78 -1.35 15.63 23.47
CA VAL A 78 -0.11 14.94 23.80
C VAL A 78 1.13 15.77 23.47
N PRO A 79 1.32 16.32 22.25
CA PRO A 79 2.49 17.15 21.96
C PRO A 79 2.69 18.33 22.91
N PRO A 80 1.67 19.18 23.21
CA PRO A 80 1.87 20.27 24.15
C PRO A 80 2.06 19.79 25.60
N ALA A 81 1.45 18.67 26.00
CA ALA A 81 1.68 18.09 27.32
C ALA A 81 3.13 17.61 27.49
N VAL A 82 3.71 16.96 26.48
CA VAL A 82 5.13 16.53 26.49
C VAL A 82 6.06 17.73 26.59
N LEU A 83 5.86 18.77 25.77
CA LEU A 83 6.68 19.98 25.84
C LEU A 83 6.54 20.70 27.18
N TRP A 84 5.33 20.75 27.73
CA TRP A 84 5.10 21.31 29.06
C TRP A 84 5.79 20.50 30.17
N LEU A 85 5.75 19.16 30.12
CA LEU A 85 6.47 18.31 31.07
C LEU A 85 7.99 18.48 30.97
N LEU A 86 8.53 18.66 29.76
CA LEU A 86 9.94 19.00 29.55
C LEU A 86 10.27 20.36 30.18
N GLU A 87 9.41 21.37 30.02
CA GLU A 87 9.58 22.67 30.68
C GLU A 87 9.54 22.55 32.21
N GLU A 88 8.65 21.74 32.78
CA GLU A 88 8.60 21.48 34.22
C GLU A 88 9.87 20.77 34.72
N ALA A 89 10.42 19.84 33.94
CA ALA A 89 11.70 19.21 34.25
C ALA A 89 12.85 20.23 34.22
N VAL A 90 12.90 21.10 33.21
CA VAL A 90 13.88 22.19 33.12
C VAL A 90 13.73 23.18 34.27
N GLU A 91 12.49 23.53 34.67
CA GLU A 91 12.22 24.43 35.80
C GLU A 91 12.75 23.86 37.12
N ARG A 92 12.60 22.54 37.34
CA ARG A 92 13.12 21.85 38.55
C ARG A 92 14.64 21.88 38.63
N VAL A 93 15.34 21.81 37.49
CA VAL A 93 16.80 21.83 37.44
C VAL A 93 17.34 23.26 37.50
N SER A 94 16.77 24.17 36.70
CA SER A 94 17.19 25.57 36.61
C SER A 94 16.03 26.49 36.20
N PRO A 95 15.43 27.22 37.15
CA PRO A 95 14.40 28.22 36.86
C PRO A 95 14.90 29.33 35.93
N SER A 96 16.22 29.58 35.91
CA SER A 96 16.83 30.54 35.00
C SER A 96 16.90 30.03 33.56
N ALA A 97 17.11 28.72 33.36
CA ALA A 97 17.14 28.10 32.03
C ALA A 97 15.75 28.16 31.37
N LEU A 98 14.67 28.02 32.14
CA LEU A 98 13.31 28.08 31.61
C LEU A 98 12.99 29.42 30.91
N ARG A 99 13.57 30.54 31.36
CA ARG A 99 13.40 31.87 30.75
C ARG A 99 13.94 31.94 29.31
N VAL A 100 14.85 31.03 28.97
CA VAL A 100 15.40 30.88 27.62
C VAL A 100 14.67 29.76 26.89
N ALA A 101 14.50 28.60 27.55
CA ALA A 101 13.91 27.41 26.95
C ALA A 101 12.49 27.65 26.40
N HIS A 102 11.60 28.28 27.17
CA HIS A 102 10.21 28.47 26.73
C HIS A 102 10.10 29.34 25.46
N PRO A 103 10.68 30.57 25.39
CA PRO A 103 10.68 31.32 24.14
C PRO A 103 11.39 30.61 22.99
N VAL A 104 12.45 29.83 23.25
CA VAL A 104 13.11 29.04 22.20
C VAL A 104 12.17 27.97 21.63
N LEU A 105 11.47 27.23 22.48
CA LEU A 105 10.47 26.24 22.06
C LEU A 105 9.35 26.89 21.24
N LEU A 106 8.82 28.04 21.70
CA LEU A 106 7.82 28.78 20.92
C LEU A 106 8.38 29.26 19.57
N GLY A 107 9.64 29.72 19.54
CA GLY A 107 10.31 30.12 18.30
C GLY A 107 10.49 28.98 17.32
N VAL A 108 10.84 27.78 17.80
CA VAL A 108 10.97 26.57 16.98
C VAL A 108 9.60 26.16 16.41
N LEU A 109 8.56 26.10 17.24
CA LEU A 109 7.21 25.76 16.76
C LEU A 109 6.69 26.78 15.75
N PHE A 110 6.96 28.08 15.97
CA PHE A 110 6.59 29.11 15.00
C PHE A 110 7.40 29.02 13.70
N ALA A 111 8.68 28.67 13.77
CA ALA A 111 9.50 28.43 12.59
C ALA A 111 8.97 27.23 11.78
N LEU A 112 8.56 26.14 12.44
CA LEU A 112 7.92 25.00 11.79
C LEU A 112 6.62 25.40 11.07
N PHE A 113 5.75 26.15 11.74
CA PHE A 113 4.55 26.70 11.13
C PHE A 113 4.87 27.60 9.92
N ALA A 114 5.86 28.49 10.05
CA ALA A 114 6.27 29.38 8.97
C ALA A 114 6.85 28.60 7.77
N ALA A 115 7.63 27.55 8.01
CA ALA A 115 8.18 26.70 6.95
C ALA A 115 7.06 26.09 6.09
N GLN A 116 5.96 25.66 6.71
CA GLN A 116 4.81 25.10 6.02
C GLN A 116 4.07 26.14 5.15
N LEU A 117 4.04 27.41 5.57
CA LEU A 117 3.45 28.50 4.77
C LEU A 117 4.32 28.89 3.55
N PHE A 118 5.64 28.74 3.67
CA PHE A 118 6.59 29.11 2.62
C PHE A 118 6.93 27.95 1.68
N GLY A 119 6.70 26.70 2.10
CA GLY A 119 7.01 25.48 1.34
C GLY A 119 6.20 25.32 0.06
N ASP A 120 5.04 25.97 -0.05
CA ASP A 120 4.14 25.86 -1.20
C ASP A 120 4.51 26.81 -2.37
N VAL A 121 5.63 27.54 -2.30
CA VAL A 121 6.05 28.48 -3.36
C VAL A 121 7.00 27.78 -4.35
N PRO A 122 6.57 27.52 -5.60
CA PRO A 122 7.44 26.93 -6.61
C PRO A 122 8.64 27.86 -6.87
N ALA A 123 9.84 27.29 -6.97
CA ALA A 123 11.12 27.95 -7.31
C ALA A 123 11.93 28.64 -6.18
N VAL A 124 11.54 28.50 -4.90
CA VAL A 124 12.39 28.96 -3.78
C VAL A 124 13.35 27.85 -3.36
N PRO A 125 14.68 28.07 -3.32
CA PRO A 125 15.62 27.05 -2.85
C PRO A 125 15.34 26.65 -1.40
N ALA A 126 15.48 25.35 -1.11
CA ALA A 126 15.29 24.74 0.21
C ALA A 126 15.95 25.52 1.36
N VAL A 127 17.20 25.94 1.15
CA VAL A 127 17.98 26.71 2.12
C VAL A 127 17.36 28.08 2.44
N VAL A 128 16.69 28.71 1.47
CA VAL A 128 16.03 30.00 1.64
C VAL A 128 14.74 29.83 2.45
N VAL A 129 13.97 28.76 2.20
CA VAL A 129 12.79 28.41 3.02
C VAL A 129 13.21 28.18 4.48
N LEU A 130 14.26 27.40 4.70
CA LEU A 130 14.77 27.11 6.05
C LEU A 130 15.29 28.38 6.74
N ALA A 131 16.09 29.19 6.05
CA ALA A 131 16.60 30.44 6.60
C ALA A 131 15.46 31.43 6.93
N GLY A 132 14.45 31.51 6.05
CA GLY A 132 13.24 32.31 6.24
C GLY A 132 12.44 31.86 7.46
N ALA A 133 12.21 30.55 7.62
CA ALA A 133 11.52 29.96 8.76
C ALA A 133 12.24 30.24 10.08
N VAL A 134 13.56 30.02 10.13
CA VAL A 134 14.39 30.33 11.30
C VAL A 134 14.36 31.83 11.63
N GLY A 135 14.46 32.68 10.61
CA GLY A 135 14.33 34.13 10.75
C GLY A 135 12.98 34.56 11.31
N ALA A 136 11.89 33.96 10.82
CA ALA A 136 10.52 34.18 11.31
C ALA A 136 10.37 33.75 12.78
N GLY A 137 10.91 32.59 13.16
CA GLY A 137 10.96 32.13 14.55
C GLY A 137 11.72 33.10 15.47
N ALA A 138 12.89 33.57 15.04
CA ALA A 138 13.68 34.55 15.80
C ALA A 138 12.97 35.90 15.96
N ALA A 139 12.35 36.40 14.89
CA ALA A 139 11.55 37.61 14.90
C ALA A 139 10.34 37.48 15.85
N PHE A 140 9.65 36.34 15.79
CA PHE A 140 8.54 36.02 16.69
C PHE A 140 8.99 36.02 18.16
N VAL A 141 10.12 35.40 18.49
CA VAL A 141 10.67 35.39 19.86
C VAL A 141 11.00 36.80 20.35
N ALA A 142 11.57 37.65 19.48
CA ALA A 142 11.84 39.04 19.80
C ALA A 142 10.53 39.81 20.11
N MET A 143 9.50 39.63 19.29
CA MET A 143 8.17 40.22 19.49
C MET A 143 7.50 39.70 20.77
N TYR A 144 7.52 38.40 21.01
CA TYR A 144 6.98 37.75 22.21
C TYR A 144 7.59 38.32 23.50
N ARG A 145 8.92 38.53 23.51
CA ARG A 145 9.63 39.12 24.65
C ARG A 145 9.34 40.62 24.82
N ARG A 146 9.16 41.34 23.71
CA ARG A 146 9.05 42.81 23.71
C ARG A 146 7.64 43.32 23.94
N TRP A 147 6.62 42.60 23.46
CA TRP A 147 5.24 43.09 23.35
C TRP A 147 4.24 42.19 24.09
N ALA A 148 3.57 42.76 25.08
CA ALA A 148 2.52 42.06 25.83
C ALA A 148 1.32 41.61 24.99
N PRO A 149 0.86 42.38 23.98
CA PRO A 149 -0.23 41.93 23.12
C PRO A 149 0.04 40.60 22.41
N VAL A 150 1.29 40.31 22.02
CA VAL A 150 1.64 39.05 21.33
C VAL A 150 1.35 37.84 22.21
N ARG A 151 1.71 37.91 23.51
CA ARG A 151 1.42 36.83 24.48
C ARG A 151 -0.08 36.66 24.72
N LEU A 152 -0.80 37.78 24.82
CA LEU A 152 -2.24 37.76 25.03
C LEU A 152 -2.98 37.14 23.83
N TRP A 153 -2.61 37.54 22.60
CA TRP A 153 -3.15 36.98 21.38
C TRP A 153 -2.85 35.50 21.24
N LEU A 154 -1.63 35.07 21.54
CA LEU A 154 -1.26 33.66 21.50
C LEU A 154 -2.15 32.83 22.43
N ARG A 155 -2.48 33.33 23.62
CA ARG A 155 -3.37 32.63 24.55
C ARG A 155 -4.81 32.56 24.07
N TYR A 156 -5.33 33.62 23.46
CA TYR A 156 -6.68 33.61 22.89
C TYR A 156 -6.78 32.67 21.69
N LEU A 157 -5.70 32.54 20.92
CA LEU A 157 -5.64 31.67 19.75
C LEU A 157 -5.68 30.17 20.12
N ALA A 158 -5.53 29.79 21.39
CA ALA A 158 -5.75 28.41 21.85
C ALA A 158 -7.16 27.88 21.53
N VAL A 159 -8.16 28.77 21.39
CA VAL A 159 -9.51 28.39 20.93
C VAL A 159 -9.47 27.78 19.52
N ALA A 160 -8.50 28.17 18.69
CA ALA A 160 -8.33 27.59 17.36
C ALA A 160 -8.01 26.09 17.41
N CYS A 161 -7.32 25.59 18.45
CA CYS A 161 -7.07 24.15 18.60
C CYS A 161 -8.37 23.35 18.75
N VAL A 162 -9.33 23.88 19.50
CA VAL A 162 -10.67 23.29 19.63
C VAL A 162 -11.42 23.41 18.30
N ALA A 163 -11.30 24.56 17.62
CA ALA A 163 -11.92 24.75 16.31
C ALA A 163 -11.37 23.77 15.26
N PHE A 164 -10.06 23.48 15.25
CA PHE A 164 -9.45 22.50 14.35
C PHE A 164 -9.95 21.09 14.63
N LEU A 165 -10.04 20.70 15.91
CA LEU A 165 -10.58 19.41 16.31
C LEU A 165 -12.05 19.26 15.87
N VAL A 166 -12.88 20.28 16.09
CA VAL A 166 -14.29 20.27 15.66
C VAL A 166 -14.40 20.27 14.13
N ALA A 167 -13.59 21.06 13.44
CA ALA A 167 -13.57 21.08 11.98
C ALA A 167 -13.22 19.69 11.41
N PHE A 168 -12.21 19.03 11.98
CA PHE A 168 -11.83 17.68 11.60
C PHE A 168 -12.93 16.65 11.88
N LEU A 169 -13.45 16.58 13.11
CA LEU A 169 -14.39 15.52 13.50
C LEU A 169 -15.83 15.72 13.01
N VAL A 170 -16.25 16.97 12.77
CA VAL A 170 -17.67 17.30 12.51
C VAL A 170 -17.88 17.92 11.13
N LEU A 171 -16.97 18.77 10.67
CA LEU A 171 -17.17 19.50 9.41
C LEU A 171 -16.56 18.78 8.21
N SER A 172 -15.49 18.00 8.41
CA SER A 172 -14.83 17.26 7.35
C SER A 172 -15.60 15.99 6.93
N PRO A 173 -15.29 15.41 5.75
CA PRO A 173 -15.76 14.09 5.33
C PRO A 173 -15.56 12.97 6.37
N VAL A 174 -14.56 13.06 7.25
CA VAL A 174 -14.26 12.08 8.31
C VAL A 174 -15.46 11.82 9.23
N ARG A 175 -16.38 12.79 9.38
CA ARG A 175 -17.61 12.60 10.17
C ARG A 175 -18.41 11.36 9.76
N ARG A 176 -18.35 10.98 8.47
CA ARG A 176 -19.06 9.83 7.90
C ARG A 176 -18.46 8.49 8.34
N LEU A 177 -17.18 8.47 8.72
CA LEU A 177 -16.53 7.30 9.34
C LEU A 177 -16.89 7.17 10.83
N ILE A 178 -17.14 8.29 11.51
CA ILE A 178 -17.47 8.31 12.94
C ILE A 178 -18.96 8.01 13.14
N LEU A 179 -19.82 8.62 12.31
CA LEU A 179 -21.27 8.50 12.36
C LEU A 179 -21.78 8.18 10.94
N PRO A 180 -21.69 6.91 10.51
CA PRO A 180 -22.17 6.51 9.19
C PRO A 180 -23.69 6.72 9.08
N PRO A 181 -24.18 7.15 7.90
CA PRO A 181 -25.61 7.26 7.66
C PRO A 181 -26.27 5.88 7.70
N PRO A 182 -27.57 5.80 8.04
CA PRO A 182 -28.30 4.55 7.92
C PRO A 182 -28.39 4.14 6.45
N VAL A 183 -28.26 2.84 6.18
CA VAL A 183 -28.43 2.26 4.85
C VAL A 183 -29.78 1.56 4.71
N THR A 184 -30.27 1.46 3.48
CA THR A 184 -31.47 0.69 3.16
C THR A 184 -31.04 -0.67 2.63
N VAL A 185 -31.53 -1.73 3.25
CA VAL A 185 -31.29 -3.11 2.81
C VAL A 185 -32.46 -3.56 1.95
N VAL A 186 -32.17 -4.16 0.80
CA VAL A 186 -33.19 -4.69 -0.10
C VAL A 186 -33.90 -5.85 0.60
N ALA A 187 -35.22 -5.73 0.74
CA ALA A 187 -36.04 -6.80 1.27
C ALA A 187 -36.23 -7.85 0.18
N ALA A 188 -35.91 -9.10 0.49
CA ALA A 188 -36.10 -10.23 -0.40
C ALA A 188 -36.88 -11.35 0.33
N PRO A 189 -37.84 -12.01 -0.35
CA PRO A 189 -38.56 -13.13 0.24
C PRO A 189 -37.61 -14.31 0.48
N PRO A 190 -37.84 -15.15 1.49
CA PRO A 190 -37.09 -16.40 1.65
C PRO A 190 -37.46 -17.34 0.49
N GLU A 191 -36.53 -17.50 -0.44
CA GLU A 191 -36.60 -18.44 -1.56
C GLU A 191 -35.30 -19.24 -1.61
N ASP A 192 -35.38 -20.41 -2.23
CA ASP A 192 -34.23 -21.26 -2.48
C ASP A 192 -33.36 -20.59 -3.55
N ARG A 193 -32.19 -20.09 -3.13
CA ARG A 193 -31.27 -19.33 -3.97
C ARG A 193 -29.87 -19.92 -3.86
N PRO A 194 -29.05 -19.80 -4.91
CA PRO A 194 -27.67 -20.23 -4.85
C PRO A 194 -26.87 -19.36 -3.87
N ASP A 195 -25.88 -19.98 -3.21
CA ASP A 195 -24.83 -19.26 -2.47
C ASP A 195 -24.02 -18.39 -3.43
N VAL A 196 -23.46 -17.29 -2.90
CA VAL A 196 -22.66 -16.34 -3.66
C VAL A 196 -21.27 -16.28 -3.05
N VAL A 197 -20.26 -16.68 -3.82
CA VAL A 197 -18.85 -16.62 -3.43
C VAL A 197 -18.13 -15.63 -4.33
N VAL A 198 -17.45 -14.63 -3.75
CA VAL A 198 -16.71 -13.61 -4.50
C VAL A 198 -15.30 -13.46 -3.94
N LEU A 199 -14.30 -13.74 -4.76
CA LEU A 199 -12.89 -13.50 -4.46
C LEU A 199 -12.38 -12.34 -5.33
N ILE A 200 -11.92 -11.28 -4.68
CA ILE A 200 -11.29 -10.11 -5.31
C ILE A 200 -9.83 -10.06 -4.85
N LEU A 201 -8.94 -10.34 -5.80
CA LEU A 201 -7.50 -10.24 -5.67
C LEU A 201 -7.01 -8.82 -6.01
N ASP A 202 -5.73 -8.55 -5.76
CA ASP A 202 -5.11 -7.24 -5.91
C ASP A 202 -3.88 -7.32 -6.84
N GLU A 203 -3.83 -6.49 -7.87
CA GLU A 203 -2.72 -6.40 -8.84
C GLU A 203 -2.41 -7.70 -9.61
N LEU A 204 -3.41 -8.41 -10.14
CA LEU A 204 -3.18 -9.64 -10.91
C LEU A 204 -3.61 -9.44 -12.38
N PRO A 205 -2.68 -9.24 -13.33
CA PRO A 205 -3.03 -9.18 -14.75
C PRO A 205 -3.32 -10.59 -15.29
N THR A 206 -4.31 -10.72 -16.18
CA THR A 206 -4.64 -12.00 -16.84
C THR A 206 -3.42 -12.61 -17.50
N LEU A 207 -2.63 -11.76 -18.14
CA LEU A 207 -1.44 -12.08 -18.90
C LEU A 207 -0.39 -12.84 -18.07
N ASP A 208 -0.27 -12.59 -16.77
CA ASP A 208 0.68 -13.31 -15.91
C ASP A 208 0.29 -14.77 -15.62
N LEU A 209 -0.97 -15.14 -15.88
CA LEU A 209 -1.46 -16.51 -15.70
C LEU A 209 -1.26 -17.38 -16.95
N LEU A 210 -0.80 -16.81 -18.06
CA LEU A 210 -0.83 -17.46 -19.37
C LEU A 210 0.51 -18.07 -19.76
N ARG A 211 0.41 -19.17 -20.50
CA ARG A 211 1.46 -19.66 -21.38
C ARG A 211 1.49 -18.81 -22.66
N PRO A 212 2.59 -18.90 -23.44
CA PRO A 212 2.66 -18.22 -24.72
C PRO A 212 1.43 -18.52 -25.59
N ASP A 213 0.91 -19.74 -25.64
CA ASP A 213 -0.24 -20.12 -26.48
C ASP A 213 -1.59 -19.51 -26.05
N GLY A 214 -1.61 -18.70 -24.99
CA GLY A 214 -2.80 -18.05 -24.46
C GLY A 214 -3.65 -18.95 -23.57
N SER A 215 -3.20 -20.17 -23.26
CA SER A 215 -3.81 -21.03 -22.24
C SER A 215 -3.29 -20.68 -20.84
N ILE A 216 -4.10 -20.92 -19.80
CA ILE A 216 -3.61 -20.78 -18.42
C ILE A 216 -2.48 -21.80 -18.16
N ASP A 217 -1.41 -21.34 -17.51
CA ASP A 217 -0.30 -22.21 -17.09
C ASP A 217 -0.73 -23.12 -15.95
N ALA A 218 -1.31 -24.27 -16.28
CA ALA A 218 -1.76 -25.26 -15.30
C ALA A 218 -0.64 -25.91 -14.45
N GLU A 219 0.63 -25.75 -14.82
CA GLU A 219 1.74 -26.25 -14.00
C GLU A 219 2.07 -25.24 -12.89
N ARG A 220 2.06 -23.95 -13.24
CA ARG A 220 2.31 -22.85 -12.30
C ARG A 220 1.07 -22.46 -11.48
N PHE A 221 -0.10 -22.51 -12.10
CA PHE A 221 -1.38 -22.02 -11.56
C PHE A 221 -2.50 -23.08 -11.68
N PRO A 222 -2.36 -24.24 -11.01
CA PRO A 222 -3.32 -25.33 -11.10
C PRO A 222 -4.75 -24.95 -10.64
N ALA A 223 -4.92 -24.06 -9.66
CA ALA A 223 -6.26 -23.67 -9.20
C ALA A 223 -6.96 -22.74 -10.21
N PHE A 224 -6.25 -21.80 -10.82
CA PHE A 224 -6.77 -21.01 -11.93
C PHE A 224 -7.10 -21.89 -13.16
N ALA A 225 -6.28 -22.90 -13.46
CA ALA A 225 -6.59 -23.86 -14.51
C ALA A 225 -7.85 -24.68 -14.20
N ARG A 226 -8.07 -25.04 -12.93
CA ARG A 226 -9.32 -25.66 -12.46
C ARG A 226 -10.51 -24.74 -12.66
N MET A 227 -10.37 -23.44 -12.40
CA MET A 227 -11.43 -22.46 -12.71
C MET A 227 -11.79 -22.48 -14.19
N VAL A 228 -10.82 -22.41 -15.11
CA VAL A 228 -11.10 -22.50 -16.56
C VAL A 228 -11.90 -23.76 -16.90
N SER A 229 -11.58 -24.91 -16.29
CA SER A 229 -12.26 -26.17 -16.60
C SER A 229 -13.71 -26.28 -16.09
N THR A 230 -14.10 -25.43 -15.13
CA THR A 230 -15.39 -25.52 -14.40
C THR A 230 -16.26 -24.27 -14.52
N SER A 231 -15.75 -23.19 -15.12
CA SER A 231 -16.40 -21.88 -15.17
C SER A 231 -16.45 -21.30 -16.59
N THR A 232 -17.07 -20.13 -16.71
CA THR A 232 -16.91 -19.25 -17.87
C THR A 232 -15.75 -18.29 -17.62
N TRP A 233 -14.74 -18.31 -18.48
CA TRP A 233 -13.61 -17.38 -18.45
C TRP A 233 -13.85 -16.21 -19.40
N TYR A 234 -13.98 -15.01 -18.86
CA TYR A 234 -14.13 -13.75 -19.60
C TYR A 234 -12.75 -13.13 -19.84
N ARG A 235 -12.06 -13.58 -20.90
CA ARG A 235 -10.63 -13.29 -21.11
C ARG A 235 -10.32 -11.88 -21.63
N ASN A 236 -11.35 -11.10 -21.95
CA ASN A 236 -11.26 -9.68 -22.29
C ASN A 236 -11.89 -8.79 -21.21
N SER A 237 -12.01 -9.29 -19.97
CA SER A 237 -12.48 -8.48 -18.86
C SER A 237 -11.55 -7.30 -18.58
N THR A 238 -12.12 -6.12 -18.37
CA THR A 238 -11.38 -4.90 -18.03
C THR A 238 -11.78 -4.32 -16.68
N THR A 239 -10.82 -3.73 -15.98
CA THR A 239 -11.11 -2.91 -14.80
C THR A 239 -11.59 -1.52 -15.20
N SER A 240 -12.42 -0.91 -14.36
CA SER A 240 -12.86 0.47 -14.52
C SER A 240 -11.93 1.50 -13.85
N ALA A 241 -10.90 1.06 -13.10
CA ALA A 241 -9.84 1.92 -12.55
C ALA A 241 -8.60 1.10 -12.15
N ALA A 242 -7.41 1.67 -12.21
CA ALA A 242 -6.15 1.01 -11.82
C ALA A 242 -5.72 1.32 -10.37
N TRP A 243 -6.68 1.60 -9.48
CA TRP A 243 -6.40 1.86 -8.06
C TRP A 243 -7.45 1.18 -7.19
N THR A 244 -7.03 0.37 -6.22
CA THR A 244 -7.90 -0.45 -5.36
C THR A 244 -9.07 0.31 -4.75
N VAL A 245 -8.84 1.55 -4.26
CA VAL A 245 -9.91 2.38 -3.63
C VAL A 245 -10.97 2.88 -4.60
N LEU A 246 -10.76 2.73 -5.91
CA LEU A 246 -11.70 3.06 -6.98
C LEU A 246 -12.27 1.80 -7.63
N ALA A 247 -11.39 0.83 -7.93
CA ALA A 247 -11.73 -0.41 -8.61
C ALA A 247 -12.66 -1.32 -7.78
N VAL A 248 -12.34 -1.53 -6.51
CA VAL A 248 -13.12 -2.42 -5.64
C VAL A 248 -14.55 -1.90 -5.40
N PRO A 249 -14.77 -0.59 -5.12
CA PRO A 249 -16.13 -0.06 -5.11
C PRO A 249 -16.89 -0.26 -6.43
N ALA A 250 -16.25 -0.12 -7.59
CA ALA A 250 -16.91 -0.38 -8.86
C ALA A 250 -17.38 -1.83 -8.98
N ILE A 251 -16.52 -2.79 -8.63
CA ILE A 251 -16.86 -4.23 -8.56
C ILE A 251 -18.04 -4.49 -7.61
N MET A 252 -18.08 -3.82 -6.46
CA MET A 252 -19.07 -4.07 -5.42
C MET A 252 -20.40 -3.33 -5.61
N THR A 253 -20.46 -2.34 -6.51
CA THR A 253 -21.64 -1.50 -6.72
C THR A 253 -22.23 -1.60 -8.11
N GLY A 254 -21.46 -2.08 -9.09
CA GLY A 254 -21.83 -2.09 -10.50
C GLY A 254 -21.91 -0.69 -11.11
N ARG A 255 -21.19 0.29 -10.53
CA ARG A 255 -21.15 1.68 -10.98
C ARG A 255 -19.72 2.09 -11.30
N TYR A 256 -19.57 2.96 -12.30
CA TYR A 256 -18.25 3.50 -12.59
C TYR A 256 -17.70 4.32 -11.41
N PRO A 257 -16.37 4.30 -11.18
CA PRO A 257 -15.79 5.02 -10.05
C PRO A 257 -15.97 6.54 -10.17
N GLU A 258 -16.07 7.20 -9.02
CA GLU A 258 -15.96 8.65 -8.88
C GLU A 258 -14.79 8.98 -7.95
N ASP A 259 -13.81 9.76 -8.40
CA ASP A 259 -12.56 10.03 -7.66
C ASP A 259 -12.73 10.85 -6.36
N THR A 260 -13.96 11.31 -6.08
CA THR A 260 -14.30 12.07 -4.88
C THR A 260 -14.90 11.22 -3.75
N LEU A 261 -15.26 9.97 -4.05
CA LEU A 261 -15.90 9.06 -3.09
C LEU A 261 -14.84 8.21 -2.39
N ALA A 262 -15.00 8.00 -1.09
CA ALA A 262 -14.16 7.07 -0.34
C ALA A 262 -14.76 5.65 -0.38
N PRO A 263 -13.95 4.59 -0.32
CA PRO A 263 -14.40 3.20 -0.40
C PRO A 263 -15.07 2.73 0.91
N MET A 264 -16.14 3.40 1.31
CA MET A 264 -16.89 3.16 2.54
C MET A 264 -18.40 3.15 2.30
N THR A 265 -19.14 2.51 3.19
CA THR A 265 -20.61 2.40 3.14
C THR A 265 -21.31 3.75 2.97
N ALA A 266 -20.80 4.81 3.61
CA ALA A 266 -21.44 6.11 3.57
C ALA A 266 -21.44 6.77 2.18
N ASP A 267 -20.47 6.41 1.34
CA ASP A 267 -20.33 6.91 -0.03
C ASP A 267 -20.81 5.88 -1.06
N HIS A 268 -20.84 4.59 -0.68
CA HIS A 268 -21.38 3.48 -1.47
C HIS A 268 -22.51 2.73 -0.71
N PRO A 269 -23.65 3.38 -0.42
CA PRO A 269 -24.75 2.75 0.32
C PRO A 269 -25.50 1.70 -0.51
N ASP A 270 -25.44 1.82 -1.83
CA ASP A 270 -26.01 0.89 -2.81
C ASP A 270 -24.90 -0.05 -3.28
N SER A 271 -24.86 -1.27 -2.75
CA SER A 271 -23.80 -2.25 -3.03
C SER A 271 -24.35 -3.67 -3.00
N LEU A 272 -23.53 -4.64 -3.40
CA LEU A 272 -23.82 -6.06 -3.28
C LEU A 272 -24.26 -6.45 -1.86
N PHE A 273 -23.69 -5.82 -0.83
CA PHE A 273 -24.04 -6.09 0.56
C PHE A 273 -25.46 -5.64 0.92
N THR A 274 -25.87 -4.45 0.48
CA THR A 274 -27.22 -3.95 0.74
C THR A 274 -28.25 -4.59 -0.19
N LEU A 275 -27.83 -5.11 -1.35
CA LEU A 275 -28.65 -5.92 -2.24
C LEU A 275 -28.99 -7.29 -1.63
N LEU A 276 -27.98 -7.98 -1.07
CA LEU A 276 -28.16 -9.36 -0.57
C LEU A 276 -28.50 -9.43 0.92
N GLY A 277 -28.21 -8.40 1.72
CA GLY A 277 -28.32 -8.42 3.18
C GLY A 277 -29.71 -8.72 3.76
N GLY A 278 -30.78 -8.61 2.95
CA GLY A 278 -32.14 -9.00 3.37
C GLY A 278 -32.44 -10.49 3.20
N ALA A 279 -31.76 -11.17 2.27
CA ALA A 279 -31.98 -12.59 1.94
C ALA A 279 -30.85 -13.50 2.43
N TYR A 280 -29.62 -13.01 2.46
CA TYR A 280 -28.41 -13.80 2.68
C TYR A 280 -27.84 -13.62 4.09
N ASP A 281 -27.10 -14.63 4.54
CA ASP A 281 -26.15 -14.49 5.66
C ASP A 281 -24.79 -14.03 5.10
N LEU A 282 -24.21 -12.97 5.67
CA LEU A 282 -23.05 -12.28 5.11
C LEU A 282 -21.77 -12.66 5.86
N ASN A 283 -20.81 -13.21 5.13
CA ASN A 283 -19.44 -13.48 5.57
C ASN A 283 -18.47 -12.66 4.69
N VAL A 284 -18.14 -11.45 5.13
CA VAL A 284 -17.48 -10.44 4.29
C VAL A 284 -16.19 -9.96 4.94
N TRP A 285 -15.10 -10.01 4.17
CA TRP A 285 -13.75 -9.68 4.61
C TRP A 285 -13.15 -8.65 3.66
N GLU A 286 -12.99 -7.41 4.13
CA GLU A 286 -12.49 -6.29 3.34
C GLU A 286 -11.09 -5.84 3.81
N SER A 287 -10.08 -5.98 2.94
CA SER A 287 -8.70 -5.59 3.26
C SER A 287 -8.47 -4.07 3.28
N VAL A 288 -8.93 -3.38 2.23
CA VAL A 288 -8.67 -1.94 2.01
C VAL A 288 -9.95 -1.10 2.07
N THR A 289 -11.12 -1.74 1.95
CA THR A 289 -12.43 -1.07 1.87
C THR A 289 -13.26 -1.26 3.15
N ARG A 290 -14.33 -0.48 3.29
CA ARG A 290 -15.36 -0.63 4.33
C ARG A 290 -16.74 -0.36 3.76
N ILE A 291 -17.04 -1.00 2.65
CA ILE A 291 -18.29 -0.79 1.92
C ILE A 291 -19.42 -1.56 2.60
N CYS A 292 -19.15 -2.72 3.23
CA CYS A 292 -20.20 -3.44 3.94
C CYS A 292 -20.65 -2.67 5.20
N PRO A 293 -21.96 -2.39 5.35
CA PRO A 293 -22.50 -1.75 6.53
C PRO A 293 -22.20 -2.55 7.81
N SER A 294 -21.75 -1.89 8.87
CA SER A 294 -21.42 -2.54 10.15
C SER A 294 -22.62 -3.24 10.83
N SER A 295 -23.85 -2.90 10.43
CA SER A 295 -25.07 -3.59 10.88
C SER A 295 -25.28 -4.94 10.21
N LEU A 296 -24.70 -5.15 9.03
CA LEU A 296 -24.77 -6.40 8.25
C LEU A 296 -23.50 -7.24 8.42
N CYS A 297 -22.35 -6.57 8.41
CA CYS A 297 -21.04 -7.16 8.64
C CYS A 297 -20.47 -6.59 9.94
N PRO A 298 -20.94 -7.05 11.12
CA PRO A 298 -20.31 -6.68 12.37
C PRO A 298 -18.85 -7.14 12.29
N THR A 299 -17.95 -6.18 12.41
CA THR A 299 -16.50 -6.34 12.35
C THR A 299 -16.06 -7.56 13.18
N GLY A 300 -15.68 -8.65 12.52
CA GLY A 300 -15.10 -9.84 13.13
C GLY A 300 -13.70 -9.57 13.69
N ASP A 301 -13.07 -10.60 14.26
CA ASP A 301 -11.79 -10.56 15.00
C ASP A 301 -10.57 -10.01 14.20
N ASP A 302 -10.73 -9.64 12.93
CA ASP A 302 -9.68 -9.16 12.02
C ASP A 302 -9.38 -7.66 12.09
N HIS A 303 -10.16 -6.89 12.86
CA HIS A 303 -9.86 -5.49 13.06
C HIS A 303 -8.60 -5.30 13.93
N PRO A 304 -7.64 -4.46 13.51
CA PRO A 304 -6.52 -4.11 14.34
C PRO A 304 -6.99 -3.61 15.72
N PRO A 305 -6.36 -4.05 16.82
CA PRO A 305 -6.66 -3.51 18.14
C PRO A 305 -6.57 -1.98 18.13
N LEU A 306 -7.43 -1.30 18.88
CA LEU A 306 -7.53 0.17 18.92
C LEU A 306 -6.16 0.87 19.01
N LEU A 307 -5.25 0.36 19.85
CA LEU A 307 -3.90 0.91 20.00
C LEU A 307 -3.05 0.80 18.71
N ARG A 308 -3.21 -0.28 17.93
CA ARG A 308 -2.53 -0.45 16.65
C ARG A 308 -3.06 0.56 15.62
N GLN A 309 -4.38 0.77 15.58
CA GLN A 309 -4.99 1.78 14.70
C GLN A 309 -4.47 3.19 15.03
N VAL A 310 -4.49 3.59 16.30
CA VAL A 310 -3.99 4.91 16.75
C VAL A 310 -2.50 5.07 16.44
N ARG A 311 -1.70 3.99 16.57
CA ARG A 311 -0.29 4.00 16.21
C ARG A 311 -0.09 4.22 14.69
N GLY A 312 -0.89 3.57 13.85
CA GLY A 312 -0.89 3.78 12.40
C GLY A 312 -1.20 5.24 12.04
N LEU A 313 -2.26 5.81 12.60
CA LEU A 313 -2.60 7.23 12.43
C LEU A 313 -1.49 8.17 12.90
N ALA A 314 -0.81 7.84 14.00
CA ALA A 314 0.33 8.61 14.49
C ALA A 314 1.57 8.51 13.56
N GLN A 315 1.81 7.34 12.96
CA GLN A 315 2.87 7.16 11.97
C GLN A 315 2.56 7.97 10.71
N LEU A 316 1.32 7.91 10.20
CA LEU A 316 0.86 8.72 9.07
C LEU A 316 1.02 10.22 9.36
N SER A 317 0.67 10.66 10.56
CA SER A 317 0.91 12.06 10.99
C SER A 317 2.37 12.47 10.92
N GLY A 318 3.27 11.56 11.31
CA GLY A 318 4.71 11.78 11.21
C GLY A 318 5.19 11.91 9.76
N ALA A 319 4.64 11.09 8.86
CA ALA A 319 4.91 11.17 7.42
C ALA A 319 4.41 12.51 6.83
N ILE A 320 3.16 12.90 7.12
CA ILE A 320 2.59 14.19 6.70
C ILE A 320 3.50 15.35 7.13
N LEU A 321 3.89 15.37 8.41
CA LEU A 321 4.70 16.45 8.95
C LEU A 321 6.08 16.47 8.33
N ARG A 322 6.68 15.30 8.08
CA ARG A 322 7.97 15.19 7.39
C ARG A 322 7.88 15.79 5.99
N GLN A 323 6.90 15.37 5.20
CA GLN A 323 6.70 15.86 3.84
C GLN A 323 6.40 17.37 3.81
N ARG A 324 5.55 17.85 4.73
CA ARG A 324 5.17 19.28 4.83
C ARG A 324 6.29 20.19 5.32
N THR A 325 7.26 19.66 6.06
CA THR A 325 8.39 20.44 6.60
C THR A 325 9.70 20.19 5.87
N SER A 326 9.76 19.16 5.04
CA SER A 326 10.89 18.87 4.17
C SER A 326 10.98 19.95 3.10
N PRO A 327 12.13 20.63 2.97
CA PRO A 327 12.32 21.60 1.91
C PRO A 327 12.74 20.92 0.59
N PHE A 328 12.83 19.59 0.56
CA PHE A 328 13.27 18.78 -0.58
C PHE A 328 12.16 17.89 -1.15
N GLU A 329 11.15 17.54 -0.36
CA GLU A 329 9.99 16.77 -0.82
C GLU A 329 8.85 17.75 -1.16
N LYS A 330 8.34 17.71 -2.39
CA LYS A 330 7.18 18.53 -2.76
C LYS A 330 5.90 17.86 -2.25
N VAL A 331 4.95 18.69 -1.83
CA VAL A 331 3.63 18.25 -1.38
C VAL A 331 2.76 17.94 -2.60
N GLU A 332 2.51 16.66 -2.85
CA GLU A 332 1.28 16.27 -3.55
C GLU A 332 0.12 16.37 -2.55
N ARG A 333 -1.01 16.98 -2.97
CA ARG A 333 -2.18 17.15 -2.09
C ARG A 333 -2.92 15.84 -1.82
N ARG A 334 -2.76 14.87 -2.72
CA ARG A 334 -3.25 13.49 -2.59
C ARG A 334 -2.07 12.64 -2.12
N MET A 335 -2.23 11.91 -1.02
CA MET A 335 -1.20 11.00 -0.55
C MET A 335 -1.00 9.87 -1.56
N GLN A 336 0.24 9.41 -1.68
CA GLN A 336 0.53 8.10 -2.25
C GLN A 336 0.34 7.05 -1.16
N PHE A 337 -0.42 6.01 -1.48
CA PHE A 337 -0.77 4.88 -0.61
C PHE A 337 0.45 4.20 0.05
N ASP A 338 1.63 4.34 -0.54
CA ASP A 338 2.87 3.73 -0.05
C ASP A 338 3.33 4.32 1.29
N ALA A 339 2.87 5.51 1.67
CA ALA A 339 3.25 6.16 2.93
C ALA A 339 2.51 5.62 4.17
N ALA A 340 1.42 4.87 4.00
CA ALA A 340 0.58 4.39 5.10
C ALA A 340 1.03 3.04 5.71
N GLY A 341 2.09 2.42 5.16
CA GLY A 341 2.54 1.08 5.54
C GLY A 341 1.86 -0.01 4.73
N PRO A 342 2.37 -1.26 4.75
CA PRO A 342 1.97 -2.28 3.78
C PRO A 342 0.47 -2.54 3.84
N ALA A 343 -0.21 -2.38 2.70
CA ALA A 343 -1.46 -3.07 2.45
C ALA A 343 -1.23 -4.59 2.67
N PRO A 344 -2.24 -5.30 3.18
CA PRO A 344 -2.03 -6.51 3.93
C PRO A 344 -1.93 -7.69 2.98
N THR A 345 -0.73 -8.01 2.53
CA THR A 345 -0.40 -9.39 2.11
C THR A 345 -0.63 -10.30 3.32
N ARG A 346 -1.87 -10.78 3.49
CA ARG A 346 -2.32 -11.60 4.63
C ARG A 346 -2.80 -12.96 4.12
N PRO A 347 -1.89 -13.88 3.78
CA PRO A 347 -2.25 -15.29 3.57
C PRO A 347 -3.08 -15.86 4.72
N ASP A 348 -2.81 -15.44 5.95
CA ASP A 348 -3.53 -15.80 7.17
C ASP A 348 -4.99 -15.29 7.18
N GLN A 349 -5.28 -14.11 6.64
CA GLN A 349 -6.65 -13.62 6.46
C GLN A 349 -7.40 -14.48 5.44
N PHE A 350 -6.76 -14.83 4.33
CA PHE A 350 -7.35 -15.73 3.33
C PHE A 350 -7.69 -17.09 3.95
N ARG A 351 -6.75 -17.71 4.67
CA ARG A 351 -7.00 -19.00 5.34
C ARG A 351 -8.14 -18.93 6.35
N ALA A 352 -8.17 -17.87 7.18
CA ALA A 352 -9.25 -17.68 8.15
C ALA A 352 -10.61 -17.50 7.47
N PHE A 353 -10.66 -16.79 6.33
CA PHE A 353 -11.86 -16.70 5.50
C PHE A 353 -12.30 -18.08 5.00
N VAL A 354 -11.39 -18.87 4.41
CA VAL A 354 -11.70 -20.23 3.94
C VAL A 354 -12.25 -21.11 5.07
N ASP A 355 -11.63 -21.06 6.25
CA ASP A 355 -12.08 -21.82 7.43
C ASP A 355 -13.48 -21.36 7.93
N SER A 356 -13.83 -20.09 7.71
CA SER A 356 -15.10 -19.52 8.13
C SER A 356 -16.29 -19.94 7.27
N ILE A 357 -16.06 -20.39 6.03
CA ILE A 357 -17.12 -20.84 5.11
C ILE A 357 -17.77 -22.10 5.69
N GLN A 358 -19.09 -22.07 5.93
CA GLN A 358 -19.85 -23.19 6.45
C GLN A 358 -21.21 -23.27 5.75
N PRO A 359 -21.78 -24.48 5.56
CA PRO A 359 -23.14 -24.62 5.06
C PRO A 359 -24.15 -24.04 6.06
N GLY A 360 -25.12 -23.28 5.56
CA GLY A 360 -26.17 -22.64 6.34
C GLY A 360 -27.58 -23.13 6.00
N GLU A 361 -28.57 -22.76 6.81
CA GLU A 361 -29.99 -22.92 6.48
C GLU A 361 -30.50 -21.84 5.50
N ARG A 362 -29.79 -20.72 5.45
CA ARG A 362 -30.00 -19.60 4.51
C ARG A 362 -28.82 -19.55 3.55
N PRO A 363 -29.02 -19.03 2.33
CA PRO A 363 -27.91 -18.87 1.40
C PRO A 363 -26.92 -17.83 1.94
N SER A 364 -25.63 -18.02 1.65
CA SER A 364 -24.54 -17.14 2.12
C SER A 364 -23.96 -16.26 1.01
N LEU A 365 -23.53 -15.05 1.40
CA LEU A 365 -22.59 -14.24 0.64
C LEU A 365 -21.22 -14.36 1.31
N ASP A 366 -20.34 -15.17 0.74
CA ASP A 366 -18.95 -15.33 1.16
C ASP A 366 -18.06 -14.47 0.26
N LEU A 367 -17.65 -13.29 0.75
CA LEU A 367 -16.84 -12.34 -0.01
C LEU A 367 -15.50 -12.08 0.66
N LEU A 368 -14.41 -12.24 -0.09
CA LEU A 368 -13.06 -11.85 0.32
C LEU A 368 -12.46 -10.87 -0.69
N HIS A 369 -12.13 -9.67 -0.19
CA HIS A 369 -11.19 -8.77 -0.83
C HIS A 369 -9.86 -8.82 -0.07
N VAL A 370 -8.80 -9.27 -0.75
CA VAL A 370 -7.47 -9.51 -0.17
C VAL A 370 -6.37 -8.86 -1.00
N GLY A 371 -5.39 -8.25 -0.34
CA GLY A 371 -4.22 -7.61 -0.95
C GLY A 371 -3.17 -8.60 -1.45
N LEU A 372 -3.59 -9.66 -2.14
CA LEU A 372 -2.71 -10.68 -2.74
C LEU A 372 -2.95 -10.71 -4.26
N PRO A 373 -1.92 -10.81 -5.10
CA PRO A 373 -0.48 -10.88 -4.78
C PRO A 373 0.24 -9.52 -4.59
N HIS A 374 -0.46 -8.39 -4.41
CA HIS A 374 0.11 -7.04 -4.23
C HIS A 374 1.39 -6.96 -3.37
N GLN A 375 2.30 -6.04 -3.69
CA GLN A 375 3.54 -5.85 -2.92
C GLN A 375 3.28 -5.57 -1.41
N PRO A 376 4.13 -5.98 -0.45
CA PRO A 376 5.55 -6.33 -0.56
C PRO A 376 5.90 -7.81 -0.84
N TYR A 377 5.18 -8.55 -1.69
CA TYR A 377 5.61 -9.86 -2.24
C TYR A 377 6.27 -10.86 -1.25
N LEU A 378 5.86 -10.85 0.02
CA LEU A 378 6.60 -11.48 1.11
C LEU A 378 6.52 -13.00 1.11
N THR A 379 5.71 -13.57 0.23
CA THR A 379 5.26 -14.96 0.29
C THR A 379 5.79 -15.73 -0.91
N LEU A 380 6.51 -16.81 -0.64
CA LEU A 380 6.99 -17.75 -1.66
C LEU A 380 5.86 -18.70 -2.08
N PRO A 381 6.01 -19.43 -3.21
CA PRO A 381 4.99 -20.33 -3.71
C PRO A 381 4.43 -21.24 -2.63
N SER A 382 5.23 -21.82 -1.73
CA SER A 382 4.85 -22.70 -0.60
C SER A 382 4.09 -22.01 0.55
N GLY A 383 4.00 -20.68 0.54
CA GLY A 383 3.35 -19.90 1.59
C GLY A 383 4.30 -19.54 2.73
N ALA A 384 5.55 -19.97 2.65
CA ALA A 384 6.62 -19.53 3.52
C ALA A 384 6.98 -18.06 3.23
N ALA A 385 7.42 -17.35 4.26
CA ALA A 385 8.03 -16.04 4.08
C ALA A 385 9.49 -16.18 3.62
N HIS A 386 9.96 -15.23 2.82
CA HIS A 386 11.39 -15.07 2.53
C HIS A 386 12.05 -14.05 3.44
N ASP A 387 13.38 -14.02 3.46
CA ASP A 387 14.20 -13.07 4.22
C ASP A 387 14.67 -11.85 3.40
N GLY A 388 14.38 -11.82 2.10
CA GLY A 388 14.62 -10.68 1.21
C GLY A 388 13.91 -9.39 1.62
N PRO A 389 14.23 -8.26 0.96
CA PRO A 389 13.54 -7.01 1.18
C PRO A 389 12.07 -7.13 0.81
N ASP A 390 11.22 -6.37 1.52
CA ASP A 390 9.79 -6.24 1.27
C ASP A 390 9.48 -5.95 -0.21
N THR A 391 10.15 -4.98 -0.84
CA THR A 391 10.03 -4.78 -2.29
C THR A 391 11.39 -5.00 -2.93
N PRO A 392 11.49 -5.73 -4.08
CA PRO A 392 12.74 -5.85 -4.81
C PRO A 392 13.40 -4.48 -5.06
N PRO A 393 14.73 -4.35 -4.92
CA PRO A 393 15.42 -3.08 -5.12
C PRO A 393 15.18 -2.53 -6.54
N GLY A 394 15.03 -1.22 -6.64
CA GLY A 394 14.96 -0.51 -7.92
C GLY A 394 13.57 -0.04 -8.34
N LEU A 395 12.55 -0.20 -7.48
CA LEU A 395 11.32 0.58 -7.57
C LEU A 395 11.55 1.97 -6.96
N VAL A 396 11.48 3.03 -7.78
CA VAL A 396 11.67 4.42 -7.35
C VAL A 396 10.34 5.13 -7.24
N ASP A 397 10.23 5.98 -6.21
CA ASP A 397 9.02 6.74 -5.85
C ASP A 397 7.78 5.84 -5.72
N GLY A 398 7.98 4.55 -5.41
CA GLY A 398 6.92 3.55 -5.26
C GLY A 398 6.20 3.19 -6.57
N ASN A 399 6.64 3.70 -7.72
CA ASN A 399 5.86 3.64 -8.95
C ASN A 399 6.63 3.26 -10.23
N THR A 400 7.94 3.45 -10.30
CA THR A 400 8.68 3.24 -11.56
C THR A 400 9.89 2.34 -11.36
N TRP A 401 9.99 1.29 -12.17
CA TRP A 401 11.16 0.41 -12.19
C TRP A 401 12.34 1.12 -12.87
N LEU A 402 13.49 1.19 -12.20
CA LEU A 402 14.66 1.93 -12.71
C LEU A 402 15.24 1.36 -14.01
N HIS A 403 15.26 0.04 -14.15
CA HIS A 403 15.91 -0.68 -15.25
C HIS A 403 15.39 -2.13 -15.31
N ASP A 404 15.68 -2.83 -16.40
CA ASP A 404 15.10 -4.16 -16.71
C ASP A 404 15.35 -5.19 -15.62
N LEU A 405 16.53 -5.20 -14.98
CA LEU A 405 16.81 -6.12 -13.86
C LEU A 405 15.90 -5.88 -12.65
N ALA A 406 15.57 -4.62 -12.36
CA ALA A 406 14.67 -4.28 -11.26
C ALA A 406 13.25 -4.76 -11.59
N ALA A 407 12.80 -4.47 -12.81
CA ALA A 407 11.49 -4.83 -13.30
C ALA A 407 11.30 -6.36 -13.35
N GLY A 408 12.27 -7.09 -13.90
CA GLY A 408 12.24 -8.55 -13.97
C GLY A 408 12.28 -9.24 -12.59
N ALA A 409 13.03 -8.71 -11.63
CA ALA A 409 13.00 -9.23 -10.26
C ALA A 409 11.68 -8.89 -9.52
N GLY A 410 11.11 -7.72 -9.79
CA GLY A 410 9.76 -7.36 -9.39
C GLY A 410 8.73 -8.36 -9.91
N HIS A 411 8.79 -8.66 -11.20
CA HIS A 411 7.90 -9.62 -11.85
C HIS A 411 8.08 -11.04 -11.30
N GLN A 412 9.34 -11.46 -11.10
CA GLN A 412 9.63 -12.75 -10.48
C GLN A 412 8.99 -12.85 -9.08
N ALA A 413 9.17 -11.83 -8.23
CA ALA A 413 8.58 -11.80 -6.89
C ALA A 413 7.04 -11.85 -6.93
N HIS A 414 6.44 -11.09 -7.85
CA HIS A 414 5.00 -11.09 -8.06
C HIS A 414 4.48 -12.45 -8.51
N LEU A 415 5.12 -13.11 -9.49
CA LEU A 415 4.73 -14.46 -9.95
C LEU A 415 4.88 -15.52 -8.86
N LEU A 416 5.87 -15.39 -7.96
CA LEU A 416 6.01 -16.26 -6.79
C LEU A 416 4.87 -16.04 -5.78
N ALA A 417 4.49 -14.78 -5.53
CA ALA A 417 3.33 -14.44 -4.71
C ALA A 417 1.99 -14.87 -5.35
N ALA A 418 1.89 -14.80 -6.68
CA ALA A 418 0.73 -15.28 -7.44
C ALA A 418 0.57 -16.80 -7.33
N GLN A 419 1.67 -17.58 -7.35
CA GLN A 419 1.63 -19.03 -7.08
C GLN A 419 1.17 -19.34 -5.66
N ALA A 420 1.60 -18.53 -4.68
CA ALA A 420 1.11 -18.67 -3.30
C ALA A 420 -0.40 -18.40 -3.22
N THR A 421 -0.88 -17.41 -3.99
CA THR A 421 -2.29 -17.04 -4.11
C THR A 421 -3.10 -18.14 -4.81
N ASP A 422 -2.57 -18.75 -5.87
CA ASP A 422 -3.21 -19.88 -6.56
C ASP A 422 -3.45 -21.08 -5.61
N ARG A 423 -2.50 -21.40 -4.73
CA ARG A 423 -2.73 -22.46 -3.74
C ARG A 423 -3.83 -22.12 -2.74
N LEU A 424 -3.92 -20.87 -2.30
CA LEU A 424 -5.02 -20.42 -1.43
C LEU A 424 -6.37 -20.46 -2.15
N LEU A 425 -6.39 -20.14 -3.45
CA LEU A 425 -7.56 -20.36 -4.29
C LEU A 425 -7.89 -21.86 -4.36
N GLY A 426 -6.90 -22.74 -4.49
CA GLY A 426 -7.08 -24.19 -4.40
C GLY A 426 -7.77 -24.61 -3.10
N ASP A 427 -7.29 -24.12 -1.96
CA ASP A 427 -7.88 -24.37 -0.64
C ASP A 427 -9.35 -23.87 -0.56
N LEU A 428 -9.66 -22.72 -1.15
CA LEU A 428 -11.04 -22.20 -1.24
C LEU A 428 -11.93 -23.14 -2.07
N LEU A 429 -11.47 -23.55 -3.25
CA LEU A 429 -12.26 -24.45 -4.10
C LEU A 429 -12.49 -25.81 -3.44
N ASP A 430 -11.47 -26.36 -2.78
CA ASP A 430 -11.57 -27.59 -1.99
C ASP A 430 -12.54 -27.45 -0.82
N ARG A 431 -12.55 -26.29 -0.15
CA ARG A 431 -13.51 -25.99 0.93
C ARG A 431 -14.94 -25.94 0.41
N LEU A 432 -15.19 -25.30 -0.72
CA LEU A 432 -16.52 -25.21 -1.33
C LEU A 432 -17.04 -26.59 -1.76
N GLU A 433 -16.16 -27.47 -2.26
CA GLU A 433 -16.53 -28.84 -2.58
C GLU A 433 -16.81 -29.66 -1.32
N ALA A 434 -15.97 -29.54 -0.29
CA ALA A 434 -16.11 -30.27 0.97
C ALA A 434 -17.38 -29.89 1.73
N THR A 435 -17.83 -28.64 1.59
CA THR A 435 -19.09 -28.13 2.16
C THR A 435 -20.31 -28.38 1.27
N GLY A 436 -20.11 -28.86 0.03
CA GLY A 436 -21.16 -29.12 -0.94
C GLY A 436 -21.71 -27.87 -1.63
N GLN A 437 -21.11 -26.69 -1.40
CA GLN A 437 -21.56 -25.41 -1.97
C GLN A 437 -21.08 -25.22 -3.40
N PHE A 438 -19.95 -25.83 -3.80
CA PHE A 438 -19.32 -25.56 -5.10
C PHE A 438 -20.24 -25.78 -6.30
N ASP A 439 -21.04 -26.85 -6.33
CA ASP A 439 -21.92 -27.19 -7.47
C ASP A 439 -23.11 -26.22 -7.61
N ASP A 440 -23.64 -25.71 -6.51
CA ASP A 440 -24.87 -24.90 -6.48
C ASP A 440 -24.60 -23.39 -6.36
N ALA A 441 -23.41 -22.99 -5.91
CA ALA A 441 -23.04 -21.58 -5.78
C ALA A 441 -22.73 -20.91 -7.14
N ILE A 442 -22.91 -19.59 -7.19
CA ILE A 442 -22.14 -18.75 -8.10
C ILE A 442 -20.79 -18.44 -7.47
N VAL A 443 -19.70 -18.69 -8.20
CA VAL A 443 -18.32 -18.39 -7.74
C VAL A 443 -17.67 -17.41 -8.72
N VAL A 444 -17.37 -16.22 -8.23
CA VAL A 444 -16.69 -15.15 -8.97
C VAL A 444 -15.26 -15.04 -8.46
N VAL A 445 -14.28 -15.17 -9.36
CA VAL A 445 -12.86 -14.94 -9.06
C VAL A 445 -12.34 -13.87 -10.01
N THR A 446 -11.86 -12.76 -9.44
CA THR A 446 -11.31 -11.63 -10.21
C THR A 446 -10.19 -10.93 -9.46
N ALA A 447 -9.59 -9.91 -10.09
CA ALA A 447 -8.71 -8.95 -9.45
C ALA A 447 -9.22 -7.52 -9.69
N ASP A 448 -8.86 -6.60 -8.81
CA ASP A 448 -9.27 -5.20 -8.94
C ASP A 448 -8.67 -4.52 -10.17
N HIS A 449 -7.40 -4.76 -10.46
CA HIS A 449 -6.66 -4.35 -11.65
C HIS A 449 -5.41 -5.21 -11.85
N GLY A 450 -4.65 -4.95 -12.91
CA GLY A 450 -3.33 -5.56 -13.14
C GLY A 450 -2.18 -4.65 -12.72
N VAL A 451 -0.97 -5.03 -13.14
CA VAL A 451 0.29 -4.33 -12.84
C VAL A 451 1.29 -4.57 -13.97
N ALA A 452 2.22 -3.63 -14.19
CA ALA A 452 3.26 -3.68 -15.20
C ALA A 452 4.67 -3.86 -14.59
N PHE A 453 5.53 -4.58 -15.31
CA PHE A 453 6.91 -4.87 -14.91
C PHE A 453 7.91 -4.48 -16.00
N ASP A 454 7.72 -3.29 -16.54
CA ASP A 454 8.57 -2.72 -17.58
C ASP A 454 9.47 -1.63 -17.01
N ALA A 455 10.74 -1.61 -17.43
CA ALA A 455 11.67 -0.60 -17.02
C ALA A 455 11.28 0.79 -17.53
N ALA A 456 11.51 1.81 -16.70
CA ALA A 456 11.19 3.20 -16.97
C ALA A 456 9.71 3.50 -17.26
N LEU A 457 8.81 2.52 -17.09
CA LEU A 457 7.37 2.70 -17.15
C LEU A 457 6.76 2.67 -15.73
N PRO A 458 5.64 3.38 -15.51
CA PRO A 458 4.85 3.23 -14.30
C PRO A 458 4.31 1.81 -14.14
N TYR A 459 4.40 1.23 -12.94
CA TYR A 459 3.88 -0.11 -12.69
C TYR A 459 2.35 -0.19 -12.55
N ARG A 460 1.69 0.88 -12.09
CA ARG A 460 0.23 0.95 -11.89
C ARG A 460 -0.50 1.88 -12.84
N ALA A 461 0.22 2.80 -13.50
CA ALA A 461 -0.43 3.81 -14.28
C ALA A 461 -0.90 3.25 -15.61
N MET A 462 -2.10 3.65 -16.03
CA MET A 462 -2.64 3.41 -17.35
C MET A 462 -1.90 4.31 -18.37
N THR A 463 -1.08 3.71 -19.21
CA THR A 463 -0.43 4.36 -20.37
C THR A 463 -0.72 3.55 -21.64
N PRO A 464 -0.46 4.10 -22.84
CA PRO A 464 -0.54 3.33 -24.08
C PRO A 464 0.28 2.03 -24.05
N GLU A 465 1.43 2.04 -23.36
CA GLU A 465 2.36 0.91 -23.25
C GLU A 465 1.94 -0.11 -22.19
N THR A 466 1.36 0.32 -21.07
CA THR A 466 1.01 -0.56 -19.93
C THR A 466 -0.45 -1.02 -19.92
N SER A 467 -1.30 -0.43 -20.78
CA SER A 467 -2.74 -0.70 -20.81
C SER A 467 -3.11 -2.18 -20.92
N ASP A 468 -2.36 -2.96 -21.71
CA ASP A 468 -2.63 -4.39 -21.94
C ASP A 468 -2.46 -5.24 -20.67
N VAL A 469 -1.68 -4.79 -19.69
CA VAL A 469 -1.45 -5.49 -18.40
C VAL A 469 -2.22 -4.84 -17.26
N VAL A 470 -2.25 -3.51 -17.16
CA VAL A 470 -2.92 -2.80 -16.06
C VAL A 470 -4.44 -2.92 -16.14
N ALA A 471 -5.01 -2.85 -17.35
CA ALA A 471 -6.46 -2.76 -17.51
C ALA A 471 -7.18 -4.12 -17.52
N TYR A 472 -6.47 -5.25 -17.63
CA TYR A 472 -7.06 -6.56 -17.93
C TYR A 472 -6.85 -7.60 -16.81
N PRO A 473 -7.52 -7.47 -15.65
CA PRO A 473 -7.51 -8.50 -14.61
C PRO A 473 -8.27 -9.77 -15.06
N PRO A 474 -8.01 -10.95 -14.45
CA PRO A 474 -8.76 -12.15 -14.75
C PRO A 474 -10.22 -12.03 -14.29
N LEU A 475 -11.13 -12.69 -15.00
CA LEU A 475 -12.51 -12.87 -14.55
C LEU A 475 -13.00 -14.28 -14.87
N PHE A 476 -13.27 -15.05 -13.83
CA PHE A 476 -13.88 -16.37 -13.90
C PHE A 476 -15.22 -16.32 -13.16
N ILE A 477 -16.29 -16.77 -13.82
CA ILE A 477 -17.61 -16.92 -13.20
C ILE A 477 -18.08 -18.36 -13.40
N LYS A 478 -18.14 -19.12 -12.31
CA LYS A 478 -18.79 -20.43 -12.28
C LYS A 478 -20.25 -20.22 -11.90
N TYR A 479 -21.16 -20.54 -12.82
CA TYR A 479 -22.59 -20.42 -12.60
C TYR A 479 -23.16 -21.63 -11.84
N PRO A 480 -24.27 -21.48 -11.10
CA PRO A 480 -24.97 -22.60 -10.45
C PRO A 480 -25.27 -23.74 -11.44
N GLY A 481 -24.90 -24.98 -11.08
CA GLY A 481 -25.08 -26.17 -11.92
C GLY A 481 -24.19 -26.24 -13.17
N GLN A 482 -23.29 -25.27 -13.41
CA GLN A 482 -22.35 -25.33 -14.54
C GLN A 482 -21.35 -26.47 -14.34
N ARG A 483 -21.17 -27.28 -15.39
CA ARG A 483 -20.25 -28.45 -15.40
C ARG A 483 -19.31 -28.49 -16.59
N SER A 484 -19.42 -27.52 -17.49
CA SER A 484 -18.58 -27.41 -18.69
C SER A 484 -17.94 -26.04 -18.76
N ALA A 485 -16.65 -26.04 -19.06
CA ALA A 485 -15.89 -24.84 -19.38
C ALA A 485 -16.52 -24.05 -20.53
N ALA A 486 -16.47 -22.73 -20.41
CA ALA A 486 -16.73 -21.80 -21.51
C ALA A 486 -15.66 -20.70 -21.51
N VAL A 487 -15.36 -20.16 -22.69
CA VAL A 487 -14.49 -19.00 -22.85
C VAL A 487 -15.29 -17.96 -23.60
N SER A 488 -15.32 -16.75 -23.06
CA SER A 488 -16.01 -15.61 -23.65
C SER A 488 -15.03 -14.49 -23.94
N ASP A 489 -15.18 -13.91 -25.14
CA ASP A 489 -14.41 -12.77 -25.62
C ASP A 489 -15.19 -11.46 -25.50
N VAL A 490 -16.39 -11.47 -24.93
CA VAL A 490 -17.12 -10.22 -24.68
C VAL A 490 -16.26 -9.31 -23.81
N PRO A 491 -16.28 -8.00 -24.09
CA PRO A 491 -15.42 -7.08 -23.38
C PRO A 491 -16.11 -6.67 -22.08
N ALA A 492 -16.21 -7.64 -21.17
CA ALA A 492 -16.80 -7.49 -19.85
C ALA A 492 -16.06 -6.43 -19.04
N GLU A 493 -16.77 -5.73 -18.17
CA GLU A 493 -16.18 -4.75 -17.26
C GLU A 493 -16.39 -5.17 -15.80
N SER A 494 -15.53 -4.66 -14.92
CA SER A 494 -15.65 -4.87 -13.47
C SER A 494 -17.05 -4.50 -12.92
N VAL A 495 -17.72 -3.51 -13.52
CA VAL A 495 -19.07 -3.07 -13.15
C VAL A 495 -20.18 -4.06 -13.53
N ASP A 496 -19.91 -5.05 -14.39
CA ASP A 496 -20.87 -6.06 -14.84
C ASP A 496 -21.09 -7.17 -13.79
N ILE A 497 -20.23 -7.26 -12.77
CA ILE A 497 -20.26 -8.33 -11.77
C ILE A 497 -21.54 -8.27 -10.91
N VAL A 498 -21.89 -7.11 -10.36
CA VAL A 498 -23.11 -6.95 -9.54
C VAL A 498 -24.39 -7.28 -10.31
N PRO A 499 -24.66 -6.71 -11.51
CA PRO A 499 -25.86 -7.07 -12.27
C PRO A 499 -25.89 -8.54 -12.68
N THR A 500 -24.74 -9.16 -12.96
CA THR A 500 -24.66 -10.61 -13.22
C THR A 500 -25.08 -11.43 -12.00
N ILE A 501 -24.54 -11.12 -10.81
CA ILE A 501 -24.93 -11.79 -9.57
C ILE A 501 -26.42 -11.60 -9.29
N ALA A 502 -26.91 -10.36 -9.43
CA ALA A 502 -28.30 -10.01 -9.17
C ALA A 502 -29.30 -10.80 -10.04
N GLU A 503 -28.98 -10.99 -11.32
CA GLU A 503 -29.79 -11.82 -12.23
C GLU A 503 -29.74 -13.30 -11.87
N VAL A 504 -28.56 -13.84 -11.51
CA VAL A 504 -28.40 -15.24 -11.10
C VAL A 504 -29.19 -15.58 -9.84
N VAL A 505 -29.26 -14.67 -8.88
CA VAL A 505 -29.99 -14.87 -7.60
C VAL A 505 -31.45 -14.39 -7.64
N ASP A 506 -31.90 -13.89 -8.79
CA ASP A 506 -33.24 -13.33 -9.02
C ASP A 506 -33.62 -12.26 -7.98
N ILE A 507 -32.73 -11.28 -7.76
CA ILE A 507 -33.00 -10.12 -6.91
C ILE A 507 -32.86 -8.85 -7.76
N PRO A 508 -33.96 -8.10 -8.01
CA PRO A 508 -33.89 -6.90 -8.82
C PRO A 508 -33.12 -5.79 -8.09
N ILE A 509 -32.22 -5.14 -8.82
CA ILE A 509 -31.47 -4.00 -8.31
C ILE A 509 -32.39 -2.77 -8.29
N PRO A 510 -32.69 -2.15 -7.13
CA PRO A 510 -33.64 -1.05 -7.04
C PRO A 510 -33.03 0.33 -7.32
N TRP A 511 -31.78 0.38 -7.78
CA TRP A 511 -31.02 1.58 -8.07
C TRP A 511 -30.35 1.51 -9.45
N PRO A 512 -29.94 2.66 -10.03
CA PRO A 512 -29.19 2.65 -11.27
C PRO A 512 -27.82 1.97 -11.10
N VAL A 513 -27.46 1.14 -12.07
CA VAL A 513 -26.14 0.55 -12.25
C VAL A 513 -25.66 0.89 -13.67
N ASP A 514 -24.35 0.97 -13.84
CA ASP A 514 -23.72 1.24 -15.14
C ASP A 514 -23.43 -0.05 -15.91
N GLY A 515 -23.10 -1.12 -15.18
CA GLY A 515 -22.84 -2.43 -15.78
C GLY A 515 -24.10 -3.15 -16.25
N VAL A 516 -23.88 -4.24 -16.98
CA VAL A 516 -24.91 -5.14 -17.50
C VAL A 516 -24.62 -6.58 -17.08
N SER A 517 -25.64 -7.42 -17.07
CA SER A 517 -25.45 -8.83 -16.74
C SER A 517 -24.76 -9.59 -17.87
N LEU A 518 -23.74 -10.38 -17.53
CA LEU A 518 -22.99 -11.23 -18.46
C LEU A 518 -23.74 -12.52 -18.84
N LEU A 519 -24.96 -12.74 -18.32
CA LEU A 519 -25.85 -13.79 -18.82
C LEU A 519 -26.44 -13.44 -20.20
N ASP A 520 -26.63 -12.16 -20.49
CA ASP A 520 -26.96 -11.64 -21.81
C ASP A 520 -25.76 -10.89 -22.39
N GLU A 521 -24.83 -11.65 -22.95
CA GLU A 521 -23.64 -11.13 -23.64
C GLU A 521 -23.96 -10.11 -24.74
N SER A 522 -25.17 -10.10 -25.30
CA SER A 522 -25.57 -9.12 -26.32
C SER A 522 -25.83 -7.72 -25.77
N ALA A 523 -26.01 -7.60 -24.45
CA ALA A 523 -26.16 -6.34 -23.75
C ALA A 523 -24.81 -5.64 -23.50
N VAL A 524 -23.68 -6.36 -23.59
CA VAL A 524 -22.34 -5.80 -23.43
C VAL A 524 -21.97 -5.03 -24.70
N VAL A 525 -21.96 -3.69 -24.61
CA VAL A 525 -21.80 -2.79 -25.76
C VAL A 525 -20.81 -1.66 -25.49
N GLY A 526 -20.15 -1.19 -26.55
CA GLY A 526 -19.37 0.04 -26.53
C GLY A 526 -17.90 -0.15 -26.12
N PRO A 527 -17.12 0.94 -26.14
CA PRO A 527 -15.79 0.95 -25.56
C PRO A 527 -15.88 0.89 -24.03
N GLN A 528 -14.97 0.14 -23.42
CA GLN A 528 -14.90 -0.02 -21.97
C GLN A 528 -14.38 1.29 -21.37
N ARG A 529 -14.88 1.65 -20.20
CA ARG A 529 -14.58 2.94 -19.56
C ARG A 529 -13.61 2.76 -18.41
N PHE A 530 -12.69 3.71 -18.31
CA PHE A 530 -11.67 3.75 -17.30
C PHE A 530 -11.68 5.11 -16.62
N GLN A 531 -11.75 5.14 -15.29
CA GLN A 531 -11.62 6.36 -14.49
C GLN A 531 -10.14 6.68 -14.30
N PRO A 532 -9.59 7.74 -14.93
CA PRO A 532 -8.20 8.09 -14.76
C PRO A 532 -7.92 8.58 -13.35
N TYR A 533 -6.75 8.21 -12.85
CA TYR A 533 -6.14 8.71 -11.64
C TYR A 533 -4.98 9.66 -11.97
N TRP A 534 -4.46 10.36 -10.98
CA TRP A 534 -3.52 11.47 -11.22
C TRP A 534 -2.16 11.04 -11.81
N ILE A 535 -1.81 9.76 -11.72
CA ILE A 535 -0.59 9.17 -12.32
C ILE A 535 -0.80 8.68 -13.75
N ASP A 536 -2.04 8.56 -14.22
CA ASP A 536 -2.33 7.95 -15.51
C ASP A 536 -2.06 8.90 -16.67
N GLU A 537 -1.59 8.35 -17.79
CA GLU A 537 -1.29 9.08 -19.02
C GLU A 537 -2.42 8.96 -20.05
N VAL A 538 -3.66 8.79 -19.57
CA VAL A 538 -4.87 8.77 -20.41
C VAL A 538 -5.68 10.05 -20.26
N VAL A 539 -6.28 10.48 -21.36
CA VAL A 539 -7.10 11.70 -21.40
C VAL A 539 -8.57 11.31 -21.29
N PRO A 540 -9.29 11.75 -20.24
CA PRO A 540 -10.72 11.48 -20.13
C PRO A 540 -11.50 12.22 -21.22
N GLY A 541 -12.56 11.58 -21.71
CA GLY A 541 -13.56 12.15 -22.59
C GLY A 541 -14.46 13.18 -21.88
N PRO A 542 -15.45 13.73 -22.60
CA PRO A 542 -16.36 14.74 -22.05
C PRO A 542 -17.22 14.26 -20.86
N ASP A 543 -17.41 12.96 -20.72
CA ASP A 543 -18.13 12.30 -19.62
C ASP A 543 -17.24 11.99 -18.40
N GLY A 544 -15.93 12.30 -18.48
CA GLY A 544 -14.98 12.12 -17.38
C GLY A 544 -14.22 10.80 -17.39
N TYR A 545 -14.55 9.89 -18.31
CA TYR A 545 -13.91 8.57 -18.43
C TYR A 545 -13.01 8.51 -19.65
N ALA A 546 -11.87 7.81 -19.53
CA ALA A 546 -11.09 7.39 -20.68
C ALA A 546 -11.71 6.12 -21.29
N GLU A 547 -11.48 5.91 -22.59
CA GLU A 547 -11.87 4.69 -23.27
C GLU A 547 -10.68 3.72 -23.29
N ILE A 548 -10.93 2.44 -23.04
CA ILE A 548 -9.96 1.37 -23.26
C ILE A 548 -10.16 0.87 -24.69
N ASP A 549 -9.12 0.98 -25.51
CA ASP A 549 -9.13 0.42 -26.85
C ASP A 549 -9.22 -1.11 -26.78
N ALA A 550 -10.22 -1.69 -27.44
CA ALA A 550 -10.38 -3.13 -27.52
C ALA A 550 -9.26 -3.76 -28.36
N VAL A 551 -8.18 -4.18 -27.69
CA VAL A 551 -7.09 -4.96 -28.30
C VAL A 551 -7.49 -6.43 -28.25
N PRO A 552 -7.52 -7.18 -29.38
CA PRO A 552 -7.86 -8.59 -29.35
C PRO A 552 -6.93 -9.41 -28.43
N PHE A 553 -7.49 -10.38 -27.70
CA PHE A 553 -6.76 -11.23 -26.75
C PHE A 553 -5.45 -11.79 -27.35
N ASP A 554 -5.52 -12.40 -28.53
CA ASP A 554 -4.34 -13.00 -29.18
C ASP A 554 -3.23 -11.98 -29.49
N GLN A 555 -3.59 -10.70 -29.71
CA GLN A 555 -2.61 -9.63 -29.91
C GLN A 555 -1.97 -9.21 -28.59
N ARG A 556 -2.74 -9.13 -27.50
CA ARG A 556 -2.18 -8.87 -26.16
C ARG A 556 -1.20 -9.96 -25.75
N VAL A 557 -1.58 -11.23 -25.93
CA VAL A 557 -0.70 -12.39 -25.70
C VAL A 557 0.56 -12.32 -26.58
N ALA A 558 0.43 -11.97 -27.86
CA ALA A 558 1.58 -11.86 -28.76
C ALA A 558 2.54 -10.71 -28.38
N ARG A 559 2.02 -9.58 -27.88
CA ARG A 559 2.83 -8.46 -27.38
C ARG A 559 3.56 -8.85 -26.10
N GLN A 560 2.86 -9.51 -25.18
CA GLN A 560 3.46 -10.00 -23.94
C GLN A 560 4.60 -10.98 -24.21
N ARG A 561 4.47 -11.88 -25.21
CA ARG A 561 5.57 -12.76 -25.63
C ARG A 561 6.84 -11.98 -26.01
N GLN A 562 6.73 -10.81 -26.66
CA GLN A 562 7.90 -10.02 -27.04
C GLN A 562 8.62 -9.36 -25.85
N VAL A 563 7.92 -9.20 -24.72
CA VAL A 563 8.45 -8.68 -23.45
C VAL A 563 8.97 -9.83 -22.57
N ILE A 564 8.32 -10.99 -22.64
CA ILE A 564 8.60 -12.21 -21.88
C ILE A 564 9.03 -13.33 -22.86
N ASP A 565 10.08 -13.11 -23.64
CA ASP A 565 10.41 -14.00 -24.77
C ASP A 565 11.04 -15.35 -24.36
N ASP A 566 11.04 -15.75 -23.07
CA ASP A 566 11.64 -17.02 -22.64
C ASP A 566 10.83 -17.85 -21.60
N VAL A 567 9.67 -17.39 -21.11
CA VAL A 567 8.95 -18.12 -20.03
C VAL A 567 7.97 -19.16 -20.58
N VAL A 568 8.53 -20.26 -21.10
CA VAL A 568 7.78 -21.48 -21.47
C VAL A 568 7.96 -22.60 -20.43
N ASP A 569 8.97 -22.47 -19.56
CA ASP A 569 9.36 -23.41 -18.50
C ASP A 569 9.52 -22.63 -17.19
N ASP A 570 9.18 -23.23 -16.04
CA ASP A 570 9.49 -22.67 -14.71
C ASP A 570 10.97 -22.31 -14.54
N ARG A 571 11.88 -22.98 -15.28
CA ARG A 571 13.30 -22.59 -15.32
C ARG A 571 13.54 -21.16 -15.77
N ALA A 572 12.73 -20.67 -16.70
CA ALA A 572 12.86 -19.32 -17.22
C ALA A 572 12.42 -18.24 -16.23
N LEU A 573 11.56 -18.58 -15.25
CA LEU A 573 11.29 -17.70 -14.11
C LEU A 573 12.56 -17.43 -13.29
N PHE A 574 13.52 -18.36 -13.31
CA PHE A 574 14.79 -18.29 -12.60
C PHE A 574 15.97 -18.07 -13.55
N ALA A 575 15.72 -17.61 -14.78
CA ALA A 575 16.77 -17.33 -15.74
C ALA A 575 16.55 -16.00 -16.47
N LEU A 576 17.65 -15.38 -16.89
CA LEU A 576 17.59 -14.34 -17.91
C LEU A 576 17.52 -14.93 -19.33
N PRO A 577 17.22 -14.10 -20.34
CA PRO A 577 17.21 -14.54 -21.72
C PRO A 577 18.50 -15.24 -22.14
N GLY A 578 18.36 -16.46 -22.67
CA GLY A 578 19.49 -17.34 -23.05
C GLY A 578 20.21 -18.07 -21.90
N GLY A 579 19.78 -17.91 -20.64
CA GLY A 579 20.33 -18.59 -19.47
C GLY A 579 19.49 -19.78 -18.96
N ALA A 580 18.31 -20.01 -19.53
CA ALA A 580 17.36 -21.03 -19.07
C ALA A 580 17.94 -22.46 -19.14
N ASP A 581 18.76 -22.74 -20.15
CA ASP A 581 19.43 -24.05 -20.31
C ASP A 581 20.46 -24.35 -19.21
N LEU A 582 20.98 -23.31 -18.54
CA LEU A 582 21.88 -23.48 -17.41
C LEU A 582 21.13 -23.82 -16.13
N VAL A 583 19.88 -23.40 -15.95
CA VAL A 583 19.11 -23.69 -14.74
C VAL A 583 18.84 -25.19 -14.66
N GLY A 584 19.30 -25.79 -13.55
CA GLY A 584 19.28 -27.23 -13.29
C GLY A 584 20.55 -27.98 -13.69
N ALA A 585 21.48 -27.35 -14.42
CA ALA A 585 22.75 -27.94 -14.82
C ALA A 585 23.66 -28.19 -13.59
N ASP A 586 24.41 -29.29 -13.63
CA ASP A 586 25.42 -29.57 -12.62
C ASP A 586 26.70 -28.79 -12.98
N VAL A 587 27.26 -28.07 -12.01
CA VAL A 587 28.48 -27.29 -12.20
C VAL A 587 29.64 -28.18 -12.63
N THR A 588 29.65 -29.47 -12.28
CA THR A 588 30.71 -30.40 -12.71
C THR A 588 30.68 -30.72 -14.19
N ASP A 589 29.55 -30.48 -14.85
CA ASP A 589 29.38 -30.70 -16.28
C ASP A 589 29.75 -29.46 -17.13
N LEU A 590 30.12 -28.35 -16.46
CA LEU A 590 30.46 -27.07 -17.08
C LEU A 590 31.95 -26.75 -16.93
N ASP A 591 32.50 -26.01 -17.88
CA ASP A 591 33.91 -25.61 -17.85
C ASP A 591 34.12 -24.48 -16.83
N VAL A 592 34.60 -24.83 -15.64
CA VAL A 592 34.98 -23.87 -14.60
C VAL A 592 36.41 -23.39 -14.84
N VAL A 593 36.56 -22.14 -15.31
CA VAL A 593 37.85 -21.59 -15.76
C VAL A 593 38.06 -20.14 -15.33
N GLY A 594 39.32 -19.73 -15.23
CA GLY A 594 39.73 -18.36 -14.90
C GLY A 594 39.96 -18.11 -13.40
N GLU A 595 40.58 -16.96 -13.10
CA GLU A 595 40.81 -16.53 -11.71
C GLU A 595 39.51 -16.03 -11.06
N PRO A 596 39.30 -16.26 -9.75
CA PRO A 596 38.08 -15.83 -9.08
C PRO A 596 37.87 -14.30 -9.09
N VAL A 597 36.64 -13.87 -9.36
CA VAL A 597 36.24 -12.47 -9.18
C VAL A 597 35.84 -12.25 -7.73
N THR A 598 36.09 -11.07 -7.17
CA THR A 598 35.63 -10.76 -5.81
C THR A 598 34.30 -10.01 -5.83
N ALA A 599 33.37 -10.43 -4.99
CA ALA A 599 32.12 -9.73 -4.72
C ALA A 599 31.89 -9.58 -3.21
N THR A 600 31.21 -8.50 -2.82
CA THR A 600 30.52 -8.42 -1.54
C THR A 600 29.12 -8.99 -1.71
N ILE A 601 28.64 -9.77 -0.75
CA ILE A 601 27.28 -10.29 -0.80
C ILE A 601 26.48 -9.75 0.37
N GLY A 602 25.25 -9.34 0.07
CA GLY A 602 24.25 -8.98 1.04
C GLY A 602 23.09 -9.94 0.90
N PHE A 603 23.24 -11.17 1.36
CA PHE A 603 22.05 -11.92 1.75
C PHE A 603 21.48 -11.26 2.99
N ALA A 604 20.16 -11.23 3.15
CA ALA A 604 19.66 -11.25 4.51
C ALA A 604 20.21 -12.53 5.16
N GLY A 605 21.08 -12.43 6.17
CA GLY A 605 21.63 -13.61 6.87
C GLY A 605 22.87 -14.30 6.27
N ALA A 606 23.72 -13.60 5.51
CA ALA A 606 24.91 -14.11 4.77
C ALA A 606 25.93 -15.03 5.47
N ASP A 607 25.83 -15.25 6.78
CA ASP A 607 26.70 -16.15 7.56
C ASP A 607 25.97 -17.39 8.11
N ARG A 608 24.77 -17.71 7.61
CA ARG A 608 23.90 -18.73 8.24
C ARG A 608 23.74 -20.01 7.43
N THR A 609 23.98 -21.11 8.12
CA THR A 609 23.35 -22.41 7.88
C THR A 609 21.83 -22.25 8.03
N VAL A 610 21.04 -22.58 7.00
CA VAL A 610 19.58 -22.56 7.07
C VAL A 610 19.12 -23.73 7.91
N ARG A 611 18.58 -23.44 9.09
CA ARG A 611 18.03 -24.49 9.97
C ARG A 611 16.61 -24.82 9.56
N ALA A 612 16.23 -26.09 9.73
CA ALA A 612 14.84 -26.49 9.56
C ALA A 612 13.91 -25.62 10.44
N GLY A 613 12.99 -24.90 9.78
CA GLY A 613 12.04 -23.98 10.42
C GLY A 613 12.45 -22.49 10.46
N GLU A 614 13.63 -22.10 9.96
CA GLU A 614 13.97 -20.71 9.65
C GLU A 614 13.44 -20.31 8.25
N PRO A 615 13.18 -19.01 7.97
CA PRO A 615 12.83 -18.55 6.63
C PRO A 615 13.89 -19.00 5.60
N VAL A 616 13.44 -19.46 4.43
CA VAL A 616 14.33 -19.89 3.36
C VAL A 616 15.01 -18.63 2.79
N PRO A 617 16.36 -18.59 2.69
CA PRO A 617 17.07 -17.50 2.04
C PRO A 617 16.82 -17.57 0.53
N ALA A 618 15.65 -17.12 0.12
CA ALA A 618 15.24 -17.15 -1.27
C ALA A 618 15.83 -15.97 -2.03
N PHE A 619 16.12 -14.85 -1.38
CA PHE A 619 16.59 -13.64 -2.07
C PHE A 619 18.11 -13.52 -2.05
N VAL A 620 18.71 -13.50 -3.24
CA VAL A 620 20.13 -13.25 -3.43
C VAL A 620 20.31 -11.78 -3.78
N LEU A 621 21.23 -11.08 -3.11
CA LEU A 621 21.71 -9.77 -3.52
C LEU A 621 23.23 -9.71 -3.38
N SER A 622 23.93 -9.41 -4.47
CA SER A 622 25.38 -9.26 -4.49
C SER A 622 25.80 -7.90 -5.05
N GLY A 623 26.91 -7.37 -4.54
CA GLY A 623 27.58 -6.17 -5.04
C GLY A 623 29.02 -6.50 -5.42
N PHE A 624 29.37 -6.33 -6.68
CA PHE A 624 30.70 -6.60 -7.22
C PHE A 624 31.61 -5.37 -7.05
N ASP A 625 32.92 -5.60 -6.88
CA ASP A 625 33.92 -4.52 -6.81
C ASP A 625 34.07 -3.80 -8.18
N ALA A 626 33.71 -4.48 -9.28
CA ALA A 626 33.66 -3.96 -10.63
C ALA A 626 32.57 -4.71 -11.44
N PRO A 627 32.02 -4.12 -12.52
CA PRO A 627 31.05 -4.78 -13.39
C PRO A 627 31.58 -6.12 -13.91
N PRO A 628 30.82 -7.23 -13.77
CA PRO A 628 31.22 -8.51 -14.33
C PRO A 628 31.08 -8.48 -15.87
N ASP A 629 32.07 -9.05 -16.56
CA ASP A 629 32.06 -9.22 -18.03
C ASP A 629 31.16 -10.39 -18.48
N GLY A 630 29.95 -10.51 -17.92
CA GLY A 630 29.04 -11.63 -18.17
C GLY A 630 27.83 -11.66 -17.24
N SER A 631 26.96 -12.64 -17.43
CA SER A 631 25.85 -12.89 -16.51
C SER A 631 26.34 -13.60 -15.24
N ILE A 632 25.50 -13.63 -14.23
CA ILE A 632 25.72 -14.27 -12.94
C ILE A 632 24.90 -15.55 -12.91
N ALA A 633 25.50 -16.61 -12.37
CA ALA A 633 24.79 -17.82 -12.00
C ALA A 633 24.98 -18.11 -10.51
N VAL A 634 23.90 -18.54 -9.87
CA VAL A 634 23.88 -19.00 -8.48
C VAL A 634 23.65 -20.50 -8.49
N ALA A 635 24.59 -21.25 -7.94
CA ALA A 635 24.45 -22.68 -7.72
C ALA A 635 24.14 -22.99 -6.27
N VAL A 636 23.26 -23.96 -6.04
CA VAL A 636 22.97 -24.55 -4.73
C VAL A 636 23.40 -26.01 -4.77
N ASP A 637 24.29 -26.40 -3.87
CA ASP A 637 24.90 -27.73 -3.78
C ASP A 637 25.46 -28.25 -5.12
N GLY A 638 26.08 -27.35 -5.89
CA GLY A 638 26.69 -27.67 -7.18
C GLY A 638 25.71 -27.71 -8.35
N ARG A 639 24.42 -27.36 -8.17
CA ARG A 639 23.46 -27.21 -9.27
C ARG A 639 23.04 -25.77 -9.46
N ILE A 640 23.08 -25.29 -10.69
CA ILE A 640 22.66 -23.92 -11.03
C ILE A 640 21.15 -23.79 -10.78
N ALA A 641 20.76 -22.84 -9.93
CA ALA A 641 19.38 -22.64 -9.49
C ALA A 641 18.79 -21.31 -9.96
N LEU A 642 19.64 -20.33 -10.26
CA LEU A 642 19.25 -18.99 -10.72
C LEU A 642 20.33 -18.42 -11.63
N THR A 643 19.92 -17.77 -12.71
CA THR A 643 20.84 -16.98 -13.55
C THR A 643 20.29 -15.58 -13.79
N GLY A 644 21.17 -14.58 -13.87
CA GLY A 644 20.79 -13.27 -14.38
C GLY A 644 21.90 -12.23 -14.42
N ALA A 645 21.59 -11.00 -14.84
CA ALA A 645 22.59 -9.99 -15.19
C ALA A 645 22.88 -9.12 -13.98
N ALA A 646 24.11 -8.65 -13.86
CA ALA A 646 24.41 -7.59 -12.89
C ALA A 646 23.92 -6.24 -13.41
N ALA A 647 23.20 -5.49 -12.57
CA ALA A 647 22.79 -4.12 -12.86
C ALA A 647 24.02 -3.22 -12.95
N VAL A 648 24.07 -2.41 -14.01
CA VAL A 648 25.07 -1.35 -14.20
C VAL A 648 24.38 0.00 -14.37
N VAL A 649 24.48 0.85 -13.35
CA VAL A 649 23.87 2.19 -13.33
C VAL A 649 24.98 3.26 -13.34
N ASP A 650 24.91 4.22 -14.26
CA ASP A 650 25.86 5.35 -14.43
C ASP A 650 27.35 4.95 -14.39
N GLY A 651 27.66 3.74 -14.84
CA GLY A 651 29.01 3.17 -14.85
C GLY A 651 29.57 2.80 -13.47
N GLN A 652 28.76 2.83 -12.39
CA GLN A 652 29.24 2.74 -11.01
C GLN A 652 28.44 1.82 -10.07
N VAL A 653 27.42 1.10 -10.52
CA VAL A 653 26.82 0.02 -9.71
C VAL A 653 27.07 -1.30 -10.42
N SER A 654 27.40 -2.36 -9.69
CA SER A 654 27.51 -3.72 -10.22
C SER A 654 26.86 -4.63 -9.20
N SER A 655 25.55 -4.80 -9.27
CA SER A 655 24.80 -5.62 -8.31
C SER A 655 23.83 -6.56 -8.98
N PHE A 656 23.72 -7.79 -8.49
CA PHE A 656 22.75 -8.77 -8.99
C PHE A 656 21.73 -9.06 -7.88
N TRP A 657 20.46 -9.20 -8.25
CA TRP A 657 19.45 -9.74 -7.34
C TRP A 657 18.46 -10.67 -8.04
N GLY A 658 17.87 -11.56 -7.26
CA GLY A 658 16.83 -12.48 -7.73
C GLY A 658 16.44 -13.51 -6.66
N PHE A 659 15.35 -14.22 -6.92
CA PHE A 659 14.83 -15.26 -6.05
C PHE A 659 15.30 -16.64 -6.50
N LEU A 660 15.66 -17.50 -5.54
CA LEU A 660 15.95 -18.91 -5.74
C LEU A 660 14.65 -19.72 -5.70
N PRO A 661 14.53 -20.78 -6.52
CA PRO A 661 13.39 -21.69 -6.43
C PRO A 661 13.40 -22.40 -5.08
N GLU A 662 12.23 -22.48 -4.42
CA GLU A 662 12.11 -23.16 -3.12
C GLU A 662 12.56 -24.63 -3.17
N ALA A 663 12.32 -25.30 -4.29
CA ALA A 663 12.77 -26.67 -4.51
C ALA A 663 14.30 -26.84 -4.48
N ALA A 664 15.07 -25.78 -4.73
CA ALA A 664 16.53 -25.80 -4.61
C ALA A 664 17.01 -25.62 -3.17
N LEU A 665 16.15 -25.13 -2.27
CA LEU A 665 16.47 -24.88 -0.86
C LEU A 665 15.50 -25.64 0.07
N PRO A 666 15.48 -26.99 0.05
CA PRO A 666 14.73 -27.75 1.02
C PRO A 666 15.24 -27.50 2.46
N ALA A 667 14.55 -28.05 3.46
CA ALA A 667 15.01 -27.90 4.84
C ALA A 667 16.36 -28.62 5.05
N GLY A 668 17.44 -27.87 5.26
CA GLY A 668 18.76 -28.44 5.50
C GLY A 668 19.92 -27.46 5.25
N ASP A 669 21.13 -27.97 5.40
CA ASP A 669 22.35 -27.23 5.18
C ASP A 669 22.68 -27.23 3.67
N HIS A 670 22.74 -26.05 3.06
CA HIS A 670 23.00 -25.88 1.64
C HIS A 670 24.23 -25.01 1.39
N ARG A 671 25.05 -25.39 0.41
CA ARG A 671 26.18 -24.58 -0.06
C ARG A 671 25.76 -23.76 -1.27
N ILE A 672 25.86 -22.45 -1.16
CA ILE A 672 25.57 -21.51 -2.25
C ILE A 672 26.90 -21.04 -2.87
N GLU A 673 27.01 -21.16 -4.18
CA GLU A 673 28.19 -20.78 -4.97
C GLU A 673 27.77 -19.80 -6.06
N LEU A 674 28.60 -18.79 -6.33
CA LEU A 674 28.33 -17.80 -7.38
C LEU A 674 29.39 -17.92 -8.48
N TYR A 675 28.94 -17.77 -9.72
CA TYR A 675 29.78 -17.79 -10.91
C TYR A 675 29.45 -16.61 -11.81
N VAL A 676 30.48 -16.07 -12.47
CA VAL A 676 30.28 -15.24 -13.66
C VAL A 676 30.27 -16.18 -14.86
N VAL A 677 29.16 -16.19 -15.59
CA VAL A 677 28.98 -16.93 -16.84
C VAL A 677 29.51 -16.08 -17.99
N THR A 678 30.42 -16.65 -18.76
CA THR A 678 31.03 -16.05 -19.95
C THR A 678 30.97 -17.02 -21.13
N GLY A 679 31.17 -16.53 -22.35
CA GLY A 679 31.07 -17.38 -23.55
C GLY A 679 29.71 -17.26 -24.26
N ALA A 680 29.57 -17.94 -25.40
CA ALA A 680 28.33 -17.94 -26.17
C ALA A 680 27.42 -19.11 -25.73
N PRO A 681 26.09 -19.03 -25.96
CA PRO A 681 25.17 -20.12 -25.67
C PRO A 681 25.64 -21.47 -26.22
N GLY A 682 25.65 -22.52 -25.40
CA GLY A 682 26.18 -23.86 -25.69
C GLY A 682 27.71 -24.02 -25.59
N SER A 683 28.43 -22.99 -25.13
CA SER A 683 29.89 -23.00 -24.89
C SER A 683 30.27 -22.20 -23.64
N GLU A 684 29.35 -22.16 -22.68
CA GLU A 684 29.43 -21.34 -21.48
C GLU A 684 30.58 -21.80 -20.57
N GLN A 685 31.28 -20.81 -20.03
CA GLN A 685 32.38 -20.98 -19.09
C GLN A 685 32.03 -20.28 -17.79
N LEU A 686 32.24 -20.98 -16.67
CA LEU A 686 31.98 -20.47 -15.33
C LEU A 686 33.26 -19.97 -14.70
N ARG A 687 33.28 -18.71 -14.28
CA ARG A 687 34.37 -18.14 -13.49
C ARG A 687 33.91 -17.99 -12.03
N PRO A 688 34.58 -18.62 -11.05
CA PRO A 688 34.16 -18.57 -9.65
C PRO A 688 34.11 -17.15 -9.08
N VAL A 689 33.19 -16.89 -8.16
CA VAL A 689 33.12 -15.63 -7.40
C VAL A 689 33.49 -15.90 -5.94
N THR A 690 34.54 -15.25 -5.46
CA THR A 690 34.91 -15.25 -4.04
C THR A 690 34.12 -14.18 -3.29
N LEU A 691 33.43 -14.59 -2.22
CA LEU A 691 32.62 -13.70 -1.41
C LEU A 691 33.47 -13.07 -0.29
N ARG A 692 33.37 -11.75 -0.13
CA ARG A 692 33.86 -11.02 1.05
C ARG A 692 32.69 -10.73 2.01
N PRO A 693 32.88 -10.91 3.32
CA PRO A 693 31.88 -10.49 4.29
C PRO A 693 31.69 -8.97 4.23
N ARG A 694 30.43 -8.54 4.37
CA ARG A 694 30.07 -7.11 4.41
C ARG A 694 30.60 -6.54 5.74
N SER A 695 31.50 -5.56 5.66
CA SER A 695 32.15 -4.93 6.83
C SER A 695 31.22 -4.05 7.63
#